data_AF-A0A0X3BQK6-F1
#
_entry.id   AF-A0A0X3BQK6-F1
#
_cell.length_a   1.000
_cell.length_b   1.000
_cell.length_c   1.000
_cell.angle_alpha   90.00
_cell.angle_beta   90.00
_cell.angle_gamma   90.00
#
_symmetry.space_group_name_H-M   'P 1'
#
loop_
_entity.id
_entity.type
_entity.pdbx_description
1 polymer ?
#
loop_
_entity_poly.entity_id
_entity_poly.type
_entity_poly.pdbx_seq_one_letter_code
_entity_poly.pdbx_strand_id
1 'polypeptide(L)'
;MPATTKYSSEMREPAVKKILYWCDNCNVPLIGRTCACGARSREIPLLQPYDVRPALAADMALIRGLLAAQFGDIPLPGVVLLNKTGGTDRADLVIVHGDRFGWLMFDPVTRQFSLDIAPEALPYILPHATRGIVDLEAEHAVNAHKGRIGGKRFPLSTPVPDGTVIVSYKNRFGTGVVKDGQVRVKELVPVEPRTRPDPGWDVVIGKNRYHLKNLERNAVRTIRKHMNDRPCVNVSFSGGKDSTAALHLARKAGVEKAFFIDTGIELPETVEFVASQGVEIIRKGGDFFQAVEKAGPPGKDLRWCCKLLKLHPLKIYLSGVGPCVTIQGNRWYESWNRADLDETSQNPANPLQLNVSPIRNWRALEVFLYLWWRKAPINPLYEKGLERIGCYLCPAALESEYEGLRKMHPELTERWDGFLERWAKKTGMPDAYHQWGLWRWRALPPKMRELCRDRGIPLNDDFTLQAAPVKELIEVAEMETARSCEPASPAGKEFSAEEIRRDFPILGDIIYLDNAATSFSPEPVVEALVEFEHRYRANVGRGIHRLTQIATQRYWHAHEKVARFIGGEAGVTIFTKNTTEAINMVAQGLSWKPGDRVVTTILEHHSNLLPWRALGKQGVSLDVIGINADYSLDLAALEESLERGGVRLVAVTHASNVLGVTTPVPEIARMCQKHGALLLVDAAQSLPHMPVDVSRLGCDFLCFSGHKMFGPTGTGVLWMREAILEPSVLGGGMVESVTAEGFVPAEGYQRYEAGTPNVGGGIALGVAVDYLSAIGMERIHQYEERLTARLIEGLSRIEGVRVYASRRAGSRIGVVSFTIDGLHPQEVAHLLDEEADILVRSGHHCCQPLMEHLGLPNGTVRASLAAYTTEQEIDLLLAAVSEISRGR
;
A
#
# COMPACT_ATOMS: atom_id res chain seq x y z
N MET A 1 44.22 28.48 -15.69
CA MET A 1 43.03 29.08 -16.33
C MET A 1 41.88 28.08 -16.22
N PRO A 2 40.73 28.49 -15.67
CA PRO A 2 39.52 27.67 -15.54
C PRO A 2 38.51 27.90 -16.68
N ALA A 3 37.40 27.15 -16.63
CA ALA A 3 36.10 27.27 -17.34
C ALA A 3 35.88 26.26 -18.49
N THR A 4 34.80 25.46 -18.56
CA THR A 4 33.55 25.45 -17.79
C THR A 4 32.78 24.14 -17.93
N THR A 5 32.24 23.71 -16.80
CA THR A 5 31.19 22.74 -16.48
C THR A 5 29.87 22.96 -17.24
N LYS A 6 29.14 21.86 -17.53
CA LYS A 6 27.67 21.74 -17.30
C LYS A 6 27.16 20.32 -17.65
N TYR A 7 27.07 19.45 -16.64
CA TYR A 7 26.00 18.44 -16.57
C TYR A 7 25.37 18.54 -15.18
N SER A 8 24.42 19.47 -15.06
CA SER A 8 23.42 19.46 -14.01
C SER A 8 22.34 18.43 -14.39
N SER A 9 22.28 17.29 -13.70
CA SER A 9 21.03 16.51 -13.66
C SER A 9 20.26 16.91 -12.41
N GLU A 10 19.57 18.04 -12.51
CA GLU A 10 18.51 18.43 -11.59
C GLU A 10 17.51 17.28 -11.46
N MET A 11 17.08 16.96 -10.23
CA MET A 11 15.92 16.12 -9.99
C MET A 11 14.76 16.66 -10.85
N ARG A 12 14.30 15.88 -11.84
CA ARG A 12 13.23 16.32 -12.74
C ARG A 12 12.00 16.70 -11.92
N GLU A 13 11.70 17.99 -11.93
CA GLU A 13 10.43 18.53 -11.50
C GLU A 13 9.30 17.83 -12.28
N PRO A 14 8.18 17.44 -11.64
CA PRO A 14 7.12 16.72 -12.33
C PRO A 14 6.65 17.52 -13.56
N ALA A 15 6.35 16.84 -14.66
CA ALA A 15 6.04 17.45 -15.96
C ALA A 15 4.70 18.23 -16.00
N VAL A 16 4.16 18.63 -14.84
CA VAL A 16 2.87 19.27 -14.67
C VAL A 16 2.95 20.79 -14.90
N LYS A 17 1.89 21.34 -15.50
CA LYS A 17 1.72 22.79 -15.72
C LYS A 17 1.35 23.46 -14.40
N LYS A 18 2.26 24.28 -13.89
CA LYS A 18 2.06 25.04 -12.65
C LYS A 18 1.39 26.40 -12.85
N ILE A 19 1.20 26.80 -14.11
CA ILE A 19 0.80 28.15 -14.48
C ILE A 19 -0.49 28.10 -15.28
N LEU A 20 -1.46 28.91 -14.88
CA LEU A 20 -2.58 29.33 -15.70
C LEU A 20 -2.22 30.66 -16.36
N TYR A 21 -2.57 30.84 -17.63
CA TYR A 21 -2.37 32.12 -18.31
C TYR A 21 -3.70 32.88 -18.34
N TRP A 22 -3.65 34.20 -18.24
CA TRP A 22 -4.83 35.07 -18.30
C TRP A 22 -4.60 36.22 -19.28
N CYS A 23 -5.57 36.48 -20.15
CA CYS A 23 -5.52 37.65 -21.02
C CYS A 23 -6.21 38.81 -20.32
N ASP A 24 -5.48 39.83 -19.87
CA ASP A 24 -6.10 40.98 -19.21
C ASP A 24 -6.98 41.81 -20.16
N ASN A 25 -6.65 41.87 -21.46
CA ASN A 25 -7.43 42.61 -22.46
C ASN A 25 -8.78 41.95 -22.77
N CYS A 26 -8.80 40.64 -23.00
CA CYS A 26 -10.04 39.90 -23.25
C CYS A 26 -10.74 39.42 -21.98
N ASN A 27 -10.08 39.56 -20.83
CA ASN A 27 -10.46 39.01 -19.53
C ASN A 27 -10.87 37.52 -19.57
N VAL A 28 -10.05 36.67 -20.19
CA VAL A 28 -10.30 35.23 -20.30
C VAL A 28 -9.10 34.39 -19.84
N PRO A 29 -9.34 33.19 -19.28
CA PRO A 29 -8.28 32.23 -19.05
C PRO A 29 -7.78 31.63 -20.37
N LEU A 30 -6.49 31.31 -20.39
CA LEU A 30 -5.79 30.74 -21.53
C LEU A 30 -5.08 29.45 -21.13
N ILE A 31 -5.20 28.44 -22.00
CA ILE A 31 -4.50 27.16 -21.85
C ILE A 31 -3.10 27.17 -22.50
N GLY A 32 -2.68 28.32 -23.04
CA GLY A 32 -1.36 28.59 -23.59
C GLY A 32 -0.95 30.07 -23.42
N ARG A 33 0.31 30.40 -23.73
CA ARG A 33 0.94 31.72 -23.47
C ARG A 33 0.41 32.89 -24.31
N THR A 34 -0.32 32.61 -25.38
CA THR A 34 -0.73 33.64 -26.34
C THR A 34 -2.24 33.65 -26.49
N CYS A 35 -2.81 34.85 -26.43
CA CYS A 35 -4.22 35.08 -26.75
C CYS A 35 -4.38 35.29 -28.26
N ALA A 36 -5.51 34.87 -28.82
CA ALA A 36 -5.87 35.15 -30.21
C ALA A 36 -6.00 36.66 -30.52
N CYS A 37 -6.09 37.54 -29.51
CA CYS A 37 -6.09 39.00 -29.71
C CYS A 37 -4.69 39.61 -29.85
N GLY A 38 -3.62 38.82 -29.74
CA GLY A 38 -2.23 39.29 -29.83
C GLY A 38 -1.65 39.86 -28.52
N ALA A 39 -2.47 40.07 -27.48
CA ALA A 39 -1.99 40.54 -26.18
C ALA A 39 -1.16 39.47 -25.44
N ARG A 40 -0.14 39.93 -24.71
CA ARG A 40 0.66 39.10 -23.79
C ARG A 40 -0.22 38.63 -22.62
N SER A 41 -0.12 37.36 -22.25
CA SER A 41 -0.84 36.82 -21.10
C SER A 41 -0.09 37.03 -19.79
N ARG A 42 -0.83 37.32 -18.72
CA ARG A 42 -0.36 37.27 -17.34
C ARG A 42 -0.28 35.83 -16.84
N GLU A 43 0.76 35.51 -16.08
CA GLU A 43 0.93 34.20 -15.45
C GLU A 43 0.29 34.19 -14.06
N ILE A 44 -0.52 33.17 -13.79
CA ILE A 44 -1.17 32.92 -12.51
C ILE A 44 -0.62 31.59 -11.97
N PRO A 45 0.20 31.63 -10.92
CA PRO A 45 0.66 30.44 -10.24
C PRO A 45 -0.53 29.67 -9.66
N LEU A 46 -0.62 28.38 -9.98
CA LEU A 46 -1.62 27.49 -9.41
C LEU A 46 -1.09 26.84 -8.13
N LEU A 47 -2.00 26.54 -7.21
CA LEU A 47 -1.74 25.75 -6.02
C LEU A 47 -1.83 24.25 -6.34
N GLN A 48 -1.06 23.44 -5.61
CA GLN A 48 -1.05 21.99 -5.76
C GLN A 48 -2.44 21.38 -5.47
N PRO A 49 -2.91 20.41 -6.28
CA PRO A 49 -2.17 19.64 -7.30
C PRO A 49 -2.11 20.28 -8.71
N TYR A 50 -2.37 21.59 -8.82
CA TYR A 50 -2.36 22.37 -10.06
C TYR A 50 -3.52 22.04 -11.03
N ASP A 51 -4.52 21.27 -10.59
CA ASP A 51 -5.76 21.09 -11.36
C ASP A 51 -6.65 22.33 -11.20
N VAL A 52 -7.17 22.81 -12.32
CA VAL A 52 -8.09 23.95 -12.39
C VAL A 52 -9.25 23.58 -13.27
N ARG A 53 -10.47 23.96 -12.87
CA ARG A 53 -11.70 23.67 -13.59
C ARG A 53 -12.61 24.90 -13.64
N PRO A 54 -13.54 24.98 -14.61
CA PRO A 54 -14.64 25.94 -14.54
C PRO A 54 -15.51 25.69 -13.29
N ALA A 55 -16.01 26.78 -12.70
CA ALA A 55 -17.16 26.72 -11.81
C ALA A 55 -18.41 26.51 -12.67
N LEU A 56 -19.15 25.43 -12.42
CA LEU A 56 -20.37 25.08 -13.14
C LEU A 56 -21.61 25.64 -12.43
N ALA A 57 -22.82 25.35 -12.93
CA ALA A 57 -24.05 25.98 -12.42
C ALA A 57 -24.20 25.89 -10.90
N ALA A 58 -24.06 24.69 -10.32
CA ALA A 58 -24.14 24.49 -8.87
C ALA A 58 -23.03 25.23 -8.09
N ASP A 59 -21.79 25.26 -8.62
CA ASP A 59 -20.70 26.00 -7.98
C ASP A 59 -21.00 27.51 -7.99
N MET A 60 -21.46 28.03 -9.13
CA MET A 60 -21.80 29.45 -9.28
C MET A 60 -22.95 29.84 -8.35
N ALA A 61 -23.99 29.01 -8.24
CA ALA A 61 -25.10 29.22 -7.32
C ALA A 61 -24.62 29.22 -5.86
N LEU A 62 -23.73 28.29 -5.48
CA LEU A 62 -23.15 28.21 -4.14
C LEU A 62 -22.33 29.47 -3.81
N ILE A 63 -21.41 29.88 -4.68
CA ILE A 63 -20.55 31.05 -4.44
C ILE A 63 -21.40 32.33 -4.39
N ARG A 64 -22.39 32.49 -5.28
CA ARG A 64 -23.34 33.61 -5.22
C ARG A 64 -24.11 33.63 -3.91
N GLY A 65 -24.60 32.47 -3.45
CA GLY A 65 -25.33 32.36 -2.18
C GLY A 65 -24.48 32.75 -0.97
N LEU A 66 -23.21 32.31 -0.93
CA LEU A 66 -22.29 32.66 0.15
C LEU A 66 -21.93 34.16 0.15
N LEU A 67 -21.64 34.73 -1.02
CA LEU A 67 -21.40 36.17 -1.15
C LEU A 67 -22.63 36.98 -0.75
N ALA A 68 -23.81 36.58 -1.24
CA ALA A 68 -25.08 37.21 -0.91
C ALA A 68 -25.32 37.23 0.60
N ALA A 69 -25.15 36.09 1.26
CA ALA A 69 -25.31 35.95 2.70
C ALA A 69 -24.39 36.88 3.49
N GLN A 70 -23.15 37.04 3.04
CA GLN A 70 -22.09 37.72 3.79
C GLN A 70 -21.98 39.22 3.49
N PHE A 71 -22.09 39.61 2.22
CA PHE A 71 -21.79 40.98 1.75
C PHE A 71 -22.95 41.66 1.02
N GLY A 72 -24.04 40.93 0.73
CA GLY A 72 -25.13 41.42 -0.12
C GLY A 72 -24.95 40.99 -1.58
N ASP A 73 -25.76 41.52 -2.49
CA ASP A 73 -25.76 41.07 -3.89
C ASP A 73 -24.48 41.52 -4.64
N ILE A 74 -23.48 40.63 -4.66
CA ILE A 74 -22.20 40.86 -5.32
C ILE A 74 -22.24 40.26 -6.74
N PRO A 75 -22.00 41.06 -7.79
CA PRO A 75 -21.96 40.55 -9.15
C PRO A 75 -20.73 39.63 -9.35
N LEU A 76 -21.00 38.38 -9.73
CA LEU A 76 -19.97 37.45 -10.21
C LEU A 76 -19.99 37.37 -11.73
N PRO A 77 -18.81 37.38 -12.40
CA PRO A 77 -18.73 37.24 -13.85
C PRO A 77 -19.12 35.84 -14.31
N GLY A 78 -19.39 35.69 -15.60
CA GLY A 78 -19.73 34.40 -16.22
C GLY A 78 -18.57 33.39 -16.24
N VAL A 79 -17.32 33.87 -16.15
CA VAL A 79 -16.12 33.03 -16.14
C VAL A 79 -15.44 33.05 -14.77
N VAL A 80 -15.67 31.98 -14.02
CA VAL A 80 -15.05 31.70 -12.72
C VAL A 80 -14.34 30.36 -12.80
N LEU A 81 -13.13 30.29 -12.21
CA LEU A 81 -12.35 29.08 -12.12
C LEU A 81 -12.16 28.65 -10.67
N LEU A 82 -12.06 27.34 -10.47
CA LEU A 82 -11.75 26.71 -9.20
C LEU A 82 -10.42 25.96 -9.35
N ASN A 83 -9.41 26.38 -8.59
CA ASN A 83 -8.15 25.65 -8.47
C ASN A 83 -8.18 24.81 -7.20
N LYS A 84 -8.16 23.50 -7.39
CA LYS A 84 -8.19 22.53 -6.30
C LYS A 84 -6.99 22.68 -5.38
N THR A 85 -7.23 22.63 -4.08
CA THR A 85 -6.19 22.69 -3.04
C THR A 85 -6.36 21.57 -2.02
N GLY A 86 -5.34 21.32 -1.20
CA GLY A 86 -5.42 20.31 -0.13
C GLY A 86 -6.21 20.83 1.07
N GLY A 87 -7.38 20.26 1.35
CA GLY A 87 -8.24 20.55 2.51
C GLY A 87 -8.50 19.34 3.40
N THR A 88 -9.31 19.53 4.45
CA THR A 88 -9.90 18.43 5.25
C THR A 88 -10.91 17.65 4.39
N ASP A 89 -11.73 18.38 3.63
CA ASP A 89 -12.57 17.87 2.54
C ASP A 89 -12.38 18.76 1.30
N ARG A 90 -13.43 19.38 0.76
CA ARG A 90 -13.35 20.33 -0.36
C ARG A 90 -12.69 21.64 0.05
N ALA A 91 -11.68 22.03 -0.72
CA ALA A 91 -10.99 23.32 -0.60
C ALA A 91 -10.54 23.80 -1.98
N ASP A 92 -11.18 24.83 -2.51
CA ASP A 92 -10.91 25.39 -3.83
C ASP A 92 -10.52 26.87 -3.71
N LEU A 93 -9.41 27.25 -4.36
CA LEU A 93 -9.12 28.65 -4.63
C LEU A 93 -10.02 29.12 -5.77
N VAL A 94 -10.89 30.07 -5.48
CA VAL A 94 -11.75 30.75 -6.45
C VAL A 94 -10.93 31.80 -7.18
N ILE A 95 -10.92 31.75 -8.51
CA ILE A 95 -10.20 32.69 -9.37
C ILE A 95 -11.21 33.45 -10.22
N VAL A 96 -11.19 34.78 -10.12
CA VAL A 96 -12.10 35.72 -10.79
C VAL A 96 -11.26 36.83 -11.40
N HIS A 97 -11.49 37.18 -12.67
CA HIS A 97 -10.68 38.19 -13.40
C HIS A 97 -9.16 37.91 -13.43
N GLY A 98 -8.77 36.65 -13.21
CA GLY A 98 -7.37 36.24 -13.08
C GLY A 98 -6.73 36.57 -11.73
N ASP A 99 -7.54 37.02 -10.76
CA ASP A 99 -7.12 37.36 -9.41
C ASP A 99 -7.62 36.30 -8.42
N ARG A 100 -6.93 36.16 -7.29
CA ARG A 100 -7.33 35.27 -6.20
C ARG A 100 -8.55 35.88 -5.52
N PHE A 101 -9.71 35.28 -5.70
CA PHE A 101 -10.96 35.84 -5.18
C PHE A 101 -11.23 35.39 -3.74
N GLY A 102 -10.89 34.15 -3.42
CA GLY A 102 -11.08 33.60 -2.08
C GLY A 102 -10.98 32.08 -2.05
N TRP A 103 -11.19 31.50 -0.87
CA TRP A 103 -11.19 30.06 -0.67
C TRP A 103 -12.60 29.56 -0.36
N LEU A 104 -13.11 28.71 -1.24
CA LEU A 104 -14.34 27.96 -1.01
C LEU A 104 -13.97 26.68 -0.25
N MET A 105 -14.53 26.50 0.94
CA MET A 105 -14.22 25.37 1.82
C MET A 105 -15.49 24.68 2.30
N PHE A 106 -15.39 23.39 2.58
CA PHE A 106 -16.43 22.62 3.24
C PHE A 106 -15.90 22.05 4.56
N ASP A 107 -16.64 22.27 5.64
CA ASP A 107 -16.36 21.66 6.93
C ASP A 107 -17.18 20.37 7.09
N PRO A 108 -16.53 19.18 7.15
CA PRO A 108 -17.24 17.91 7.26
C PRO A 108 -17.95 17.70 8.61
N VAL A 109 -17.65 18.50 9.63
CA VAL A 109 -18.31 18.39 10.94
C VAL A 109 -19.60 19.20 10.98
N THR A 110 -19.53 20.48 10.63
CA THR A 110 -20.72 21.35 10.57
C THR A 110 -21.56 21.14 9.31
N ARG A 111 -20.99 20.48 8.29
CA ARG A 111 -21.60 20.22 6.98
C ARG A 111 -21.99 21.50 6.24
N GLN A 112 -21.22 22.56 6.46
CA GLN A 112 -21.45 23.87 5.88
C GLN A 112 -20.31 24.27 4.95
N PHE A 113 -20.69 24.99 3.90
CA PHE A 113 -19.73 25.68 3.04
C PHE A 113 -19.43 27.08 3.58
N SER A 114 -18.20 27.52 3.41
CA SER A 114 -17.77 28.89 3.67
C SER A 114 -16.95 29.43 2.50
N LEU A 115 -16.95 30.75 2.36
CA LEU A 115 -16.14 31.47 1.38
C LEU A 115 -15.31 32.53 2.08
N ASP A 116 -14.01 32.28 2.18
CA ASP A 116 -13.06 33.23 2.74
C ASP A 116 -12.49 34.10 1.62
N ILE A 117 -13.02 35.32 1.47
CA ILE A 117 -12.55 36.26 0.45
C ILE A 117 -11.09 36.67 0.68
N ALA A 118 -10.38 36.90 -0.42
CA ALA A 118 -9.01 37.39 -0.42
C ALA A 118 -8.97 38.92 -0.58
N PRO A 119 -7.91 39.62 -0.14
CA PRO A 119 -7.76 41.05 -0.36
C PRO A 119 -7.90 41.49 -1.82
N GLU A 120 -7.46 40.66 -2.77
CA GLU A 120 -7.57 40.92 -4.21
C GLU A 120 -9.02 40.90 -4.73
N ALA A 121 -9.99 40.40 -3.96
CA ALA A 121 -11.41 40.46 -4.28
C ALA A 121 -12.08 41.79 -3.93
N LEU A 122 -11.51 42.55 -2.98
CA LEU A 122 -12.10 43.79 -2.47
C LEU A 122 -12.41 44.84 -3.56
N PRO A 123 -11.57 45.05 -4.60
CA PRO A 123 -11.90 45.94 -5.72
C PRO A 123 -13.23 45.63 -6.43
N TYR A 124 -13.66 44.36 -6.38
CA TYR A 124 -14.86 43.88 -7.05
C TYR A 124 -16.06 43.78 -6.10
N ILE A 125 -15.81 43.58 -4.80
CA ILE A 125 -16.85 43.42 -3.76
C ILE A 125 -17.29 44.77 -3.19
N LEU A 126 -16.34 45.64 -2.83
CA LEU A 126 -16.63 46.90 -2.11
C LEU A 126 -17.66 47.81 -2.81
N PRO A 127 -17.68 47.97 -4.14
CA PRO A 127 -18.64 48.84 -4.80
C PRO A 127 -20.11 48.38 -4.66
N HIS A 128 -20.32 47.12 -4.29
CA HIS A 128 -21.63 46.47 -4.23
C HIS A 128 -21.99 45.97 -2.83
N ALA A 129 -21.02 45.93 -1.91
CA ALA A 129 -21.24 45.41 -0.57
C ALA A 129 -22.20 46.31 0.23
N THR A 130 -23.30 45.73 0.70
CA THR A 130 -24.30 46.43 1.54
C THR A 130 -24.22 46.03 3.01
N ARG A 131 -23.47 44.98 3.33
CA ARG A 131 -23.26 44.45 4.67
C ARG A 131 -21.91 43.75 4.80
N GLY A 132 -21.57 43.27 6.00
CA GLY A 132 -20.33 42.53 6.26
C GLY A 132 -19.05 43.38 6.27
N ILE A 133 -19.20 44.70 6.41
CA ILE A 133 -18.10 45.66 6.58
C ILE A 133 -18.06 46.10 8.04
N VAL A 134 -16.91 45.91 8.68
CA VAL A 134 -16.62 46.35 10.05
C VAL A 134 -15.76 47.61 9.97
N ASP A 135 -16.31 48.73 10.43
CA ASP A 135 -15.58 49.98 10.52
C ASP A 135 -14.83 50.09 11.84
N LEU A 136 -13.51 49.97 11.79
CA LEU A 136 -12.67 50.04 12.97
C LEU A 136 -12.49 51.45 13.52
N GLU A 137 -12.83 52.50 12.78
CA GLU A 137 -12.81 53.86 13.31
C GLU A 137 -13.84 54.06 14.42
N ALA A 138 -14.93 53.28 14.40
CA ALA A 138 -15.93 53.27 15.46
C ALA A 138 -15.46 52.58 16.75
N GLU A 139 -14.36 51.82 16.71
CA GLU A 139 -13.91 50.97 17.83
C GLU A 139 -12.85 51.68 18.69
N HIS A 140 -13.23 52.05 19.92
CA HIS A 140 -12.36 52.80 20.84
C HIS A 140 -11.03 52.09 21.12
N ALA A 141 -11.06 50.76 21.26
CA ALA A 141 -9.88 49.94 21.49
C ALA A 141 -8.87 49.97 20.32
N VAL A 142 -9.36 50.18 19.08
CA VAL A 142 -8.50 50.31 17.90
C VAL A 142 -7.87 51.70 17.86
N ASN A 143 -8.64 52.75 18.15
CA ASN A 143 -8.14 54.13 18.13
C ASN A 143 -7.09 54.40 19.23
N ALA A 144 -7.16 53.69 20.35
CA ALA A 144 -6.14 53.75 21.41
C ALA A 144 -4.84 53.02 21.05
N HIS A 145 -4.82 52.18 19.99
CA HIS A 145 -3.66 51.38 19.62
C HIS A 145 -2.60 52.21 18.87
N LYS A 146 -1.37 52.25 19.39
CA LYS A 146 -0.21 52.87 18.72
C LYS A 146 0.53 51.82 17.90
N GLY A 147 0.38 51.82 16.57
CA GLY A 147 1.15 50.95 15.65
C GLY A 147 0.36 50.37 14.48
N ARG A 148 0.93 49.36 13.80
CA ARG A 148 0.27 48.64 12.68
C ARG A 148 -0.85 47.74 13.23
N ILE A 149 -2.06 47.91 12.69
CA ILE A 149 -3.29 47.17 13.08
C ILE A 149 -3.33 45.76 12.45
N GLY A 150 -2.72 45.56 11.28
CA GLY A 150 -2.66 44.25 10.63
C GLY A 150 -2.03 43.17 11.52
N GLY A 151 -2.67 42.02 11.60
CA GLY A 151 -2.30 40.89 12.45
C GLY A 151 -2.84 40.95 13.89
N LYS A 152 -3.47 42.05 14.32
CA LYS A 152 -3.96 42.25 15.68
C LYS A 152 -5.43 41.83 15.85
N ARG A 153 -5.85 41.67 17.10
CA ARG A 153 -7.23 41.38 17.51
C ARG A 153 -7.79 42.57 18.28
N PHE A 154 -9.03 42.92 18.01
CA PHE A 154 -9.75 43.99 18.70
C PHE A 154 -11.15 43.51 19.08
N PRO A 155 -11.65 43.86 20.28
CA PRO A 155 -13.05 43.64 20.61
C PRO A 155 -13.95 44.51 19.73
N LEU A 156 -15.13 43.99 19.39
CA LEU A 156 -16.16 44.74 18.67
C LEU A 156 -17.21 45.25 19.66
N SER A 157 -17.56 46.53 19.54
CA SER A 157 -18.62 47.18 20.32
C SER A 157 -20.02 46.77 19.88
N THR A 158 -20.16 46.36 18.61
CA THR A 158 -21.42 45.88 18.03
C THR A 158 -21.34 44.39 17.72
N PRO A 159 -22.43 43.62 17.96
CA PRO A 159 -22.45 42.21 17.61
C PRO A 159 -22.33 42.01 16.10
N VAL A 160 -21.25 41.35 15.67
CA VAL A 160 -21.03 40.93 14.29
C VAL A 160 -20.96 39.39 14.28
N PRO A 161 -21.67 38.71 13.37
CA PRO A 161 -21.61 37.25 13.27
C PRO A 161 -20.18 36.76 13.05
N ASP A 162 -19.85 35.62 13.65
CA ASP A 162 -18.57 34.95 13.43
C ASP A 162 -18.38 34.59 11.95
N GLY A 163 -17.15 34.78 11.47
CA GLY A 163 -16.79 34.53 10.08
C GLY A 163 -15.91 35.61 9.46
N THR A 164 -15.66 35.49 8.16
CA THR A 164 -14.86 36.48 7.43
C THR A 164 -15.64 37.79 7.28
N VAL A 165 -14.95 38.92 7.40
CA VAL A 165 -15.54 40.26 7.22
C VAL A 165 -14.61 41.13 6.40
N ILE A 166 -15.16 42.18 5.79
CA ILE A 166 -14.37 43.30 5.28
C ILE A 166 -14.13 44.24 6.46
N VAL A 167 -12.92 44.80 6.52
CA VAL A 167 -12.51 45.71 7.58
C VAL A 167 -12.12 47.04 6.96
N SER A 168 -12.67 48.15 7.44
CA SER A 168 -12.27 49.51 7.04
C SER A 168 -11.58 50.25 8.17
N TYR A 169 -10.53 51.01 7.85
CA TYR A 169 -9.87 51.92 8.78
C TYR A 169 -9.06 52.99 8.03
N LYS A 170 -9.30 54.27 8.29
CA LYS A 170 -8.62 55.43 7.69
C LYS A 170 -8.57 55.36 6.16
N ASN A 171 -9.73 55.11 5.56
CA ASN A 171 -9.91 54.95 4.12
C ASN A 171 -9.05 53.82 3.49
N ARG A 172 -8.70 52.81 4.28
CA ARG A 172 -8.07 51.56 3.83
C ARG A 172 -8.98 50.40 4.13
N PHE A 173 -8.88 49.37 3.30
CA PHE A 173 -9.73 48.19 3.39
C PHE A 173 -8.91 46.92 3.48
N GLY A 174 -9.51 45.89 4.05
CA GLY A 174 -8.86 44.62 4.30
C GLY A 174 -9.86 43.52 4.59
N THR A 175 -9.33 42.32 4.82
CA THR A 175 -10.12 41.18 5.28
C THR A 175 -9.82 40.91 6.75
N GLY A 176 -10.84 40.56 7.52
CA GLY A 176 -10.74 40.16 8.92
C GLY A 176 -11.50 38.87 9.19
N VAL A 177 -11.30 38.29 10.36
CA VAL A 177 -12.10 37.16 10.86
C VAL A 177 -12.67 37.56 12.22
N VAL A 178 -14.00 37.55 12.33
CA VAL A 178 -14.70 37.71 13.60
C VAL A 178 -14.84 36.35 14.27
N LYS A 179 -14.47 36.28 15.53
CA LYS A 179 -14.68 35.11 16.39
C LYS A 179 -14.84 35.57 17.83
N ASP A 180 -15.85 35.04 18.52
CA ASP A 180 -16.11 35.31 19.94
C ASP A 180 -16.21 36.82 20.26
N GLY A 181 -16.86 37.60 19.37
CA GLY A 181 -17.03 39.05 19.52
C GLY A 181 -15.75 39.88 19.30
N GLN A 182 -14.67 39.27 18.79
CA GLN A 182 -13.42 39.96 18.45
C GLN A 182 -13.12 39.84 16.96
N VAL A 183 -12.61 40.90 16.35
CA VAL A 183 -12.11 40.88 14.98
C VAL A 183 -10.58 40.74 14.96
N ARG A 184 -10.09 39.74 14.24
CA ARG A 184 -8.68 39.62 13.85
C ARG A 184 -8.49 40.24 12.48
N VAL A 185 -7.78 41.37 12.42
CA VAL A 185 -7.47 42.05 11.15
C VAL A 185 -6.30 41.34 10.49
N LYS A 186 -6.42 40.91 9.22
CA LYS A 186 -5.29 40.29 8.50
C LYS A 186 -4.32 41.37 8.01
N GLU A 187 -4.77 42.20 7.08
CA GLU A 187 -4.01 43.29 6.48
C GLU A 187 -4.95 44.39 5.98
N LEU A 188 -4.48 45.65 5.93
CA LEU A 188 -5.21 46.80 5.40
C LEU A 188 -4.39 47.47 4.29
N VAL A 189 -5.00 47.63 3.12
CA VAL A 189 -4.41 48.26 1.93
C VAL A 189 -5.36 49.30 1.35
N PRO A 190 -4.87 50.30 0.61
CA PRO A 190 -5.73 51.10 -0.26
C PRO A 190 -6.40 50.19 -1.30
N VAL A 191 -7.71 50.35 -1.49
CA VAL A 191 -8.47 49.58 -2.48
C VAL A 191 -9.21 50.54 -3.40
N GLU A 192 -8.92 50.43 -4.69
CA GLU A 192 -9.64 51.15 -5.74
C GLU A 192 -10.62 50.19 -6.44
N PRO A 193 -11.90 50.58 -6.62
CA PRO A 193 -12.87 49.82 -7.40
C PRO A 193 -12.35 49.46 -8.79
N ARG A 194 -12.62 48.23 -9.23
CA ARG A 194 -12.25 47.76 -10.58
C ARG A 194 -13.43 47.14 -11.30
N THR A 195 -13.57 47.48 -12.58
CA THR A 195 -14.51 46.83 -13.49
C THR A 195 -13.72 46.25 -14.67
N ARG A 196 -14.05 45.01 -15.07
CA ARG A 196 -13.44 44.33 -16.21
C ARG A 196 -14.52 43.82 -17.17
N PRO A 197 -14.18 43.56 -18.45
CA PRO A 197 -15.10 42.89 -19.37
C PRO A 197 -15.59 41.55 -18.78
N ASP A 198 -16.86 41.19 -19.00
CA ASP A 198 -17.45 39.92 -18.55
C ASP A 198 -17.78 39.01 -19.75
N PRO A 199 -16.78 38.27 -20.28
CA PRO A 199 -17.00 37.40 -21.44
C PRO A 199 -17.69 36.09 -21.05
N GLY A 200 -18.46 35.53 -21.99
CA GLY A 200 -18.97 34.16 -21.90
C GLY A 200 -17.93 33.09 -22.23
N TRP A 201 -18.26 31.83 -21.91
CA TRP A 201 -17.42 30.66 -22.24
C TRP A 201 -17.20 30.46 -23.74
N ASP A 202 -18.13 30.92 -24.60
CA ASP A 202 -17.99 30.93 -26.06
C ASP A 202 -16.80 31.78 -26.51
N VAL A 203 -16.59 32.95 -25.88
CA VAL A 203 -15.43 33.82 -26.12
C VAL A 203 -14.16 33.12 -25.64
N VAL A 204 -14.17 32.50 -24.45
CA VAL A 204 -13.02 31.75 -23.91
C VAL A 204 -12.59 30.64 -24.89
N ILE A 205 -13.55 29.86 -25.40
CA ILE A 205 -13.33 28.82 -26.41
C ILE A 205 -12.75 29.43 -27.69
N GLY A 206 -13.34 30.54 -28.16
CA GLY A 206 -12.87 31.26 -29.34
C GLY A 206 -11.40 31.69 -29.23
N LYS A 207 -11.00 32.27 -28.08
CA LYS A 207 -9.63 32.72 -27.83
C LYS A 207 -8.64 31.58 -27.63
N ASN A 208 -9.09 30.40 -27.19
CA ASN A 208 -8.25 29.21 -27.02
C ASN A 208 -8.26 28.24 -28.22
N ARG A 209 -9.00 28.54 -29.30
CA ARG A 209 -9.24 27.63 -30.43
C ARG A 209 -7.96 27.03 -31.03
N TYR A 210 -6.90 27.84 -31.19
CA TYR A 210 -5.62 27.35 -31.71
C TYR A 210 -4.99 26.29 -30.79
N HIS A 211 -4.98 26.55 -29.49
CA HIS A 211 -4.44 25.63 -28.48
C HIS A 211 -5.28 24.35 -28.40
N LEU A 212 -6.61 24.45 -28.46
CA LEU A 212 -7.52 23.30 -28.46
C LEU A 212 -7.32 22.39 -29.68
N LYS A 213 -7.13 22.97 -30.88
CA LYS A 213 -6.78 22.20 -32.09
C LYS A 213 -5.47 21.44 -31.92
N ASN A 214 -4.47 22.06 -31.28
CA ASN A 214 -3.19 21.40 -31.03
C ASN A 214 -3.31 20.25 -30.01
N LEU A 215 -4.06 20.44 -28.93
CA LEU A 215 -4.33 19.41 -27.95
C LEU A 215 -5.02 18.20 -28.59
N GLU A 216 -6.07 18.44 -29.37
CA GLU A 216 -6.79 17.38 -30.09
C GLU A 216 -5.86 16.65 -31.07
N ARG A 217 -5.12 17.38 -31.92
CA ARG A 217 -4.21 16.79 -32.89
C ARG A 217 -3.18 15.88 -32.21
N ASN A 218 -2.61 16.34 -31.10
CA ASN A 218 -1.61 15.56 -30.35
C ASN A 218 -2.23 14.30 -29.76
N ALA A 219 -3.39 14.40 -29.12
CA ALA A 219 -4.08 13.27 -28.53
C ALA A 219 -4.52 12.23 -29.57
N VAL A 220 -5.11 12.66 -30.70
CA VAL A 220 -5.48 11.77 -31.82
C VAL A 220 -4.24 11.09 -32.41
N ARG A 221 -3.14 11.82 -32.58
CA ARG A 221 -1.87 11.24 -33.04
C ARG A 221 -1.35 10.17 -32.08
N THR A 222 -1.40 10.42 -30.78
CA THR A 222 -1.01 9.42 -29.75
C THR A 222 -1.88 8.17 -29.85
N ILE A 223 -3.19 8.30 -30.04
CA ILE A 223 -4.07 7.13 -30.23
C ILE A 223 -3.70 6.38 -31.49
N ARG A 224 -3.56 7.07 -32.64
CA ARG A 224 -3.21 6.43 -33.92
C ARG A 224 -1.86 5.73 -33.92
N LYS A 225 -0.90 6.27 -33.15
CA LYS A 225 0.43 5.68 -32.98
C LYS A 225 0.34 4.29 -32.33
N HIS A 226 -0.58 4.09 -31.40
CA HIS A 226 -0.63 2.90 -30.53
C HIS A 226 -1.81 1.98 -30.78
N MET A 227 -2.85 2.41 -31.52
CA MET A 227 -4.08 1.62 -31.70
C MET A 227 -3.88 0.27 -32.39
N ASN A 228 -2.74 0.07 -33.07
CA ASN A 228 -2.39 -1.17 -33.76
C ASN A 228 -1.32 -2.00 -33.01
N ASP A 229 -0.93 -1.60 -31.79
CA ASP A 229 0.07 -2.33 -30.99
C ASP A 229 -0.48 -3.69 -30.48
N ARG A 230 -1.80 -3.90 -30.62
CA ARG A 230 -2.51 -5.16 -30.35
C ARG A 230 -3.62 -5.37 -31.39
N PRO A 231 -4.11 -6.61 -31.59
CA PRO A 231 -5.16 -6.93 -32.57
C PRO A 231 -6.50 -6.22 -32.36
N CYS A 232 -6.86 -5.92 -31.11
CA CYS A 232 -8.10 -5.24 -30.75
C CYS A 232 -7.83 -3.85 -30.19
N VAL A 233 -8.74 -2.90 -30.43
CA VAL A 233 -8.70 -1.57 -29.79
C VAL A 233 -10.08 -1.20 -29.26
N ASN A 234 -10.12 -0.65 -28.05
CA ASN A 234 -11.35 -0.21 -27.41
C ASN A 234 -11.11 1.03 -26.53
N VAL A 235 -12.20 1.62 -26.04
CA VAL A 235 -12.19 2.73 -25.07
C VAL A 235 -12.78 2.24 -23.75
N SER A 236 -12.06 2.46 -22.65
CA SER A 236 -12.63 2.30 -21.31
C SER A 236 -13.36 3.59 -20.94
N PHE A 237 -14.68 3.50 -20.83
CA PHE A 237 -15.55 4.63 -20.59
C PHE A 237 -16.12 4.55 -19.17
N SER A 238 -16.10 5.66 -18.42
CA SER A 238 -16.61 5.71 -17.05
C SER A 238 -17.81 6.63 -16.88
N GLY A 239 -18.25 7.30 -17.95
CA GLY A 239 -19.31 8.33 -17.89
C GLY A 239 -18.86 9.69 -17.35
N GLY A 240 -17.58 9.87 -17.01
CA GLY A 240 -17.01 11.14 -16.56
C GLY A 240 -16.40 11.95 -17.70
N LYS A 241 -16.18 13.26 -17.48
CA LYS A 241 -15.65 14.23 -18.46
C LYS A 241 -14.37 13.75 -19.17
N ASP A 242 -13.47 13.12 -18.42
CA ASP A 242 -12.17 12.70 -18.92
C ASP A 242 -12.32 11.50 -19.88
N SER A 243 -13.18 10.55 -19.51
CA SER A 243 -13.55 9.43 -20.37
C SER A 243 -14.37 9.86 -21.60
N THR A 244 -15.20 10.90 -21.49
CA THR A 244 -15.91 11.53 -22.62
C THR A 244 -14.94 12.17 -23.61
N ALA A 245 -13.95 12.90 -23.13
CA ALA A 245 -12.92 13.47 -23.99
C ALA A 245 -12.13 12.35 -24.69
N ALA A 246 -11.72 11.32 -23.95
CA ALA A 246 -11.04 10.16 -24.50
C ALA A 246 -11.88 9.43 -25.56
N LEU A 247 -13.16 9.19 -25.32
CA LEU A 247 -14.09 8.58 -26.28
C LEU A 247 -14.22 9.40 -27.56
N HIS A 248 -14.41 10.71 -27.44
CA HIS A 248 -14.52 11.59 -28.61
C HIS A 248 -13.21 11.62 -29.43
N LEU A 249 -12.06 11.66 -28.76
CA LEU A 249 -10.74 11.60 -29.40
C LEU A 249 -10.49 10.25 -30.08
N ALA A 250 -10.88 9.15 -29.43
CA ALA A 250 -10.74 7.80 -29.95
C ALA A 250 -11.62 7.56 -31.19
N ARG A 251 -12.88 8.00 -31.16
CA ARG A 251 -13.77 7.99 -32.33
C ARG A 251 -13.18 8.76 -33.51
N LYS A 252 -12.62 9.95 -33.25
CA LYS A 252 -11.92 10.73 -34.27
C LYS A 252 -10.65 10.03 -34.81
N ALA A 253 -10.02 9.19 -33.98
CA ALA A 253 -8.87 8.39 -34.39
C ALA A 253 -9.26 7.13 -35.20
N GLY A 254 -10.55 6.73 -35.19
CA GLY A 254 -11.05 5.52 -35.86
C GLY A 254 -11.37 4.36 -34.91
N VAL A 255 -11.43 4.59 -33.59
CA VAL A 255 -11.79 3.57 -32.60
C VAL A 255 -13.28 3.65 -32.28
N GLU A 256 -14.03 2.61 -32.65
CA GLU A 256 -15.48 2.56 -32.47
C GLU A 256 -15.91 1.87 -31.17
N LYS A 257 -15.22 0.78 -30.80
CA LYS A 257 -15.58 -0.04 -29.63
C LYS A 257 -15.30 0.71 -28.34
N ALA A 258 -16.28 0.75 -27.46
CA ALA A 258 -16.17 1.33 -26.13
C ALA A 258 -17.03 0.51 -25.16
N PHE A 259 -16.54 0.35 -23.94
CA PHE A 259 -17.25 -0.38 -22.91
C PHE A 259 -17.28 0.38 -21.58
N PHE A 260 -18.30 0.07 -20.79
CA PHE A 260 -18.51 0.54 -19.43
C PHE A 260 -18.84 -0.66 -18.54
N ILE A 261 -18.12 -0.79 -17.42
CA ILE A 261 -18.43 -1.79 -16.41
C ILE A 261 -19.42 -1.17 -15.44
N ASP A 262 -20.64 -1.69 -15.46
CA ASP A 262 -21.70 -1.34 -14.52
C ASP A 262 -21.52 -2.18 -13.25
N THR A 263 -21.19 -1.51 -12.14
CA THR A 263 -20.98 -2.14 -10.84
C THR A 263 -22.28 -2.34 -10.08
N GLY A 264 -23.40 -1.83 -10.58
CA GLY A 264 -24.70 -1.86 -9.93
C GLY A 264 -24.86 -0.81 -8.82
N ILE A 265 -23.88 0.08 -8.66
CA ILE A 265 -23.88 1.17 -7.66
C ILE A 265 -23.50 2.52 -8.26
N GLU A 266 -23.65 2.67 -9.58
CA GLU A 266 -23.57 3.94 -10.28
C GLU A 266 -24.88 4.72 -10.18
N LEU A 267 -24.77 6.04 -10.34
CA LEU A 267 -25.95 6.90 -10.38
C LEU A 267 -26.77 6.62 -11.64
N PRO A 268 -28.11 6.61 -11.57
CA PRO A 268 -28.98 6.37 -12.72
C PRO A 268 -28.65 7.26 -13.91
N GLU A 269 -28.42 8.56 -13.69
CA GLU A 269 -28.08 9.52 -14.75
C GLU A 269 -26.73 9.20 -15.39
N THR A 270 -25.81 8.56 -14.68
CA THR A 270 -24.54 8.10 -15.26
C THR A 270 -24.76 6.92 -16.18
N VAL A 271 -25.59 5.95 -15.79
CA VAL A 271 -25.90 4.79 -16.62
C VAL A 271 -26.68 5.23 -17.88
N GLU A 272 -27.64 6.13 -17.73
CA GLU A 272 -28.37 6.74 -18.86
C GLU A 272 -27.43 7.54 -19.78
N PHE A 273 -26.55 8.36 -19.20
CA PHE A 273 -25.54 9.08 -19.97
C PHE A 273 -24.64 8.12 -20.75
N VAL A 274 -24.14 7.05 -20.12
CA VAL A 274 -23.33 6.03 -20.79
C VAL A 274 -24.08 5.38 -21.96
N ALA A 275 -25.34 4.99 -21.74
CA ALA A 275 -26.17 4.43 -22.80
C ALA A 275 -26.34 5.40 -23.97
N SER A 276 -26.60 6.68 -23.69
CA SER A 276 -26.75 7.74 -24.72
C SER A 276 -25.49 7.93 -25.58
N GLN A 277 -24.32 7.54 -25.06
CA GLN A 277 -23.07 7.65 -25.80
C GLN A 277 -22.85 6.48 -26.76
N GLY A 278 -23.71 5.46 -26.80
CA GLY A 278 -23.53 4.26 -27.62
C GLY A 278 -22.34 3.41 -27.15
N VAL A 279 -22.18 3.30 -25.83
CA VAL A 279 -21.14 2.51 -25.17
C VAL A 279 -21.74 1.19 -24.69
N GLU A 280 -21.02 0.08 -24.87
CA GLU A 280 -21.46 -1.24 -24.38
C GLU A 280 -21.48 -1.27 -22.84
N ILE A 281 -22.63 -1.59 -22.25
CA ILE A 281 -22.79 -1.67 -20.79
C ILE A 281 -22.67 -3.14 -20.36
N ILE A 282 -21.63 -3.43 -19.58
CA ILE A 282 -21.32 -4.78 -19.09
C ILE A 282 -21.81 -4.90 -17.65
N ARG A 283 -22.90 -5.66 -17.46
CA ARG A 283 -23.50 -5.94 -16.16
C ARG A 283 -23.06 -7.31 -15.64
N LYS A 284 -21.81 -7.37 -15.20
CA LYS A 284 -21.20 -8.57 -14.61
C LYS A 284 -20.69 -8.33 -13.18
N GLY A 285 -21.02 -7.18 -12.59
CA GLY A 285 -20.72 -6.88 -11.19
C GLY A 285 -21.47 -7.81 -10.25
N GLY A 286 -20.81 -8.26 -9.18
CA GLY A 286 -21.48 -8.95 -8.07
C GLY A 286 -22.35 -8.01 -7.23
N ASP A 287 -23.05 -8.55 -6.24
CA ASP A 287 -23.86 -7.74 -5.32
C ASP A 287 -22.97 -6.98 -4.32
N PHE A 288 -22.92 -5.64 -4.46
CA PHE A 288 -22.18 -4.78 -3.54
C PHE A 288 -22.66 -4.91 -2.09
N PHE A 289 -23.97 -4.95 -1.85
CA PHE A 289 -24.52 -4.98 -0.50
C PHE A 289 -24.31 -6.33 0.16
N GLN A 290 -24.31 -7.42 -0.60
CA GLN A 290 -23.89 -8.71 -0.08
C GLN A 290 -22.39 -8.73 0.28
N ALA A 291 -21.55 -8.10 -0.54
CA ALA A 291 -20.11 -8.06 -0.32
C ALA A 291 -19.72 -7.17 0.87
N VAL A 292 -20.36 -6.01 1.02
CA VAL A 292 -20.04 -5.03 2.07
C VAL A 292 -20.43 -5.53 3.47
N GLU A 293 -21.49 -6.34 3.61
CA GLU A 293 -21.87 -6.96 4.88
C GLU A 293 -20.77 -7.91 5.41
N LYS A 294 -19.96 -8.49 4.51
CA LYS A 294 -18.82 -9.36 4.86
C LYS A 294 -17.51 -8.59 4.99
N ALA A 295 -17.24 -7.67 4.07
CA ALA A 295 -15.95 -6.99 3.95
C ALA A 295 -15.84 -5.68 4.76
N GLY A 296 -16.97 -5.16 5.25
CA GLY A 296 -17.06 -3.80 5.79
C GLY A 296 -17.01 -2.73 4.69
N PRO A 297 -17.19 -1.45 5.05
CA PRO A 297 -17.21 -0.36 4.08
C PRO A 297 -15.86 -0.23 3.36
N PRO A 298 -15.84 0.08 2.06
CA PRO A 298 -14.60 0.29 1.31
C PRO A 298 -13.90 1.59 1.74
N GLY A 299 -12.56 1.58 1.78
CA GLY A 299 -11.74 2.76 2.09
C GLY A 299 -11.05 3.38 0.87
N LYS A 300 -10.53 4.60 0.98
CA LYS A 300 -9.68 5.27 -0.02
C LYS A 300 -8.36 4.53 -0.21
N ASP A 301 -7.83 3.99 0.88
CA ASP A 301 -6.65 3.14 1.01
C ASP A 301 -6.93 1.67 0.65
N LEU A 302 -8.15 1.17 0.90
CA LEU A 302 -8.57 -0.19 0.55
C LEU A 302 -9.87 -0.21 -0.26
N ARG A 303 -9.77 0.10 -1.56
CA ARG A 303 -10.89 0.08 -2.51
C ARG A 303 -11.23 -1.32 -3.01
N TRP A 304 -11.55 -2.24 -2.09
CA TRP A 304 -11.89 -3.63 -2.45
C TRP A 304 -13.07 -3.70 -3.44
N CYS A 305 -14.01 -2.75 -3.37
CA CYS A 305 -15.13 -2.67 -4.30
C CYS A 305 -14.68 -2.46 -5.75
N CYS A 306 -13.61 -1.69 -6.01
CA CYS A 306 -13.04 -1.55 -7.35
C CYS A 306 -12.42 -2.85 -7.84
N LYS A 307 -11.75 -3.62 -6.97
CA LYS A 307 -11.17 -4.92 -7.34
C LYS A 307 -12.28 -5.92 -7.70
N LEU A 308 -13.27 -6.06 -6.82
CA LEU A 308 -14.33 -7.05 -6.93
C LEU A 308 -15.34 -6.71 -8.03
N LEU A 309 -15.86 -5.48 -8.06
CA LEU A 309 -16.99 -5.12 -8.91
C LEU A 309 -16.59 -4.50 -10.24
N LYS A 310 -15.34 -4.00 -10.36
CA LYS A 310 -14.87 -3.34 -11.57
C LYS A 310 -13.77 -4.09 -12.29
N LEU A 311 -12.66 -4.40 -11.61
CA LEU A 311 -11.49 -5.05 -12.23
C LEU A 311 -11.74 -6.52 -12.56
N HIS A 312 -12.41 -7.28 -11.68
CA HIS A 312 -12.69 -8.69 -11.95
C HIS A 312 -13.67 -8.88 -13.13
N PRO A 313 -14.83 -8.17 -13.21
CA PRO A 313 -15.68 -8.20 -14.39
C PRO A 313 -14.99 -7.71 -15.66
N LEU A 314 -14.12 -6.69 -15.55
CA LEU A 314 -13.30 -6.23 -16.65
C LEU A 314 -12.37 -7.33 -17.17
N LYS A 315 -11.71 -8.07 -16.28
CA LYS A 315 -10.84 -9.20 -16.66
C LYS A 315 -11.61 -10.27 -17.44
N ILE A 316 -12.80 -10.64 -16.96
CA ILE A 316 -13.69 -11.63 -17.62
C ILE A 316 -14.16 -11.13 -18.98
N TYR A 317 -14.51 -9.84 -19.10
CA TYR A 317 -14.90 -9.27 -20.38
C TYR A 317 -13.73 -9.28 -21.37
N LEU A 318 -12.56 -8.79 -20.96
CA LEU A 318 -11.38 -8.68 -21.83
C LEU A 318 -10.79 -10.04 -22.21
N SER A 319 -10.93 -11.08 -21.39
CA SER A 319 -10.52 -12.43 -21.78
C SER A 319 -11.31 -12.96 -22.99
N GLY A 320 -12.56 -12.52 -23.17
CA GLY A 320 -13.35 -12.83 -24.36
C GLY A 320 -13.01 -11.96 -25.59
N VAL A 321 -12.30 -10.84 -25.40
CA VAL A 321 -11.88 -9.93 -26.47
C VAL A 321 -10.47 -10.26 -26.99
N GLY A 322 -9.61 -10.80 -26.13
CA GLY A 322 -8.20 -11.08 -26.43
C GLY A 322 -7.27 -9.87 -26.23
N PRO A 323 -6.01 -9.94 -26.71
CA PRO A 323 -5.04 -8.85 -26.58
C PRO A 323 -5.57 -7.55 -27.19
N CYS A 324 -5.59 -6.48 -26.42
CA CYS A 324 -6.18 -5.22 -26.84
C CYS A 324 -5.42 -3.97 -26.35
N VAL A 325 -5.54 -2.91 -27.12
CA VAL A 325 -5.22 -1.53 -26.74
C VAL A 325 -6.48 -0.92 -26.13
N THR A 326 -6.37 -0.36 -24.94
CA THR A 326 -7.46 0.35 -24.28
C THR A 326 -7.13 1.82 -24.09
N ILE A 327 -7.90 2.69 -24.74
CA ILE A 327 -7.80 4.15 -24.57
C ILE A 327 -8.49 4.54 -23.26
N GLN A 328 -7.80 5.30 -22.41
CA GLN A 328 -8.29 5.71 -21.09
C GLN A 328 -8.20 7.22 -20.87
N GLY A 329 -9.15 7.76 -20.12
CA GLY A 329 -9.20 9.17 -19.73
C GLY A 329 -8.41 9.51 -18.46
N ASN A 330 -7.18 9.01 -18.29
CA ASN A 330 -6.38 9.29 -17.08
C ASN A 330 -5.56 10.59 -17.26
N ARG A 331 -5.40 11.38 -16.18
CA ARG A 331 -4.64 12.65 -16.17
C ARG A 331 -3.69 12.78 -14.98
N TRP A 332 -2.59 13.51 -15.16
CA TRP A 332 -1.57 13.79 -14.15
C TRP A 332 -2.13 14.49 -12.90
N TYR A 333 -3.09 15.40 -13.09
CA TYR A 333 -3.58 16.29 -12.02
C TYR A 333 -4.68 15.68 -11.15
N GLU A 334 -5.15 14.46 -11.46
CA GLU A 334 -6.22 13.80 -10.68
C GLU A 334 -5.76 13.27 -9.34
N SER A 335 -4.49 12.88 -9.23
CA SER A 335 -3.89 12.37 -7.99
C SER A 335 -2.37 12.37 -8.10
N TRP A 336 -1.68 12.47 -6.96
CA TRP A 336 -0.22 12.37 -6.88
C TRP A 336 0.34 11.12 -7.57
N ASN A 337 -0.33 9.97 -7.43
CA ASN A 337 0.08 8.70 -8.05
C ASN A 337 0.03 8.71 -9.59
N ARG A 338 -0.62 9.70 -10.20
CA ARG A 338 -0.78 9.81 -11.65
C ARG A 338 0.15 10.87 -12.26
N ALA A 339 0.89 11.63 -11.47
CA ALA A 339 1.68 12.78 -11.95
C ALA A 339 2.76 12.42 -12.99
N ASP A 340 3.22 11.16 -12.98
CA ASP A 340 4.24 10.62 -13.89
C ASP A 340 3.67 9.55 -14.84
N LEU A 341 2.36 9.59 -15.13
CA LEU A 341 1.72 8.61 -16.02
C LEU A 341 2.35 8.64 -17.42
N ASP A 342 2.84 7.49 -17.85
CA ASP A 342 3.38 7.27 -19.19
C ASP A 342 2.30 7.36 -20.28
N GLU A 343 2.73 7.50 -21.54
CA GLU A 343 1.82 7.60 -22.70
C GLU A 343 1.05 6.31 -22.85
N THR A 344 1.78 5.21 -22.69
CA THR A 344 1.34 3.84 -22.74
C THR A 344 1.77 3.14 -21.47
N SER A 345 0.91 2.28 -20.91
CA SER A 345 1.28 1.42 -19.79
C SER A 345 0.66 0.05 -19.94
N GLN A 346 1.45 -0.99 -19.71
CA GLN A 346 0.94 -2.35 -19.61
C GLN A 346 0.02 -2.44 -18.38
N ASN A 347 -1.18 -3.02 -18.51
CA ASN A 347 -2.04 -3.19 -17.34
C ASN A 347 -1.43 -4.28 -16.43
N PRO A 348 -1.07 -3.96 -15.17
CA PRO A 348 -0.47 -4.93 -14.26
C PRO A 348 -1.43 -6.08 -13.88
N ALA A 349 -2.75 -5.85 -13.93
CA ALA A 349 -3.76 -6.85 -13.61
C ALA A 349 -4.24 -7.66 -14.84
N ASN A 350 -3.85 -7.25 -16.05
CA ASN A 350 -4.20 -7.93 -17.29
C ASN A 350 -3.11 -7.75 -18.35
N PRO A 351 -2.19 -8.72 -18.49
CA PRO A 351 -1.11 -8.69 -19.50
C PRO A 351 -1.60 -8.54 -20.95
N LEU A 352 -2.86 -8.87 -21.22
CA LEU A 352 -3.46 -8.72 -22.55
C LEU A 352 -3.84 -7.27 -22.88
N GLN A 353 -3.79 -6.35 -21.92
CA GLN A 353 -4.28 -4.99 -22.08
C GLN A 353 -3.16 -3.94 -22.04
N LEU A 354 -2.94 -3.26 -23.15
CA LEU A 354 -2.07 -2.08 -23.25
C LEU A 354 -2.91 -0.81 -23.09
N ASN A 355 -2.69 -0.04 -22.03
CA ASN A 355 -3.41 1.21 -21.81
C ASN A 355 -2.74 2.37 -22.55
N VAL A 356 -3.54 3.26 -23.15
CA VAL A 356 -3.07 4.50 -23.79
C VAL A 356 -3.80 5.68 -23.14
N SER A 357 -3.04 6.67 -22.66
CA SER A 357 -3.57 7.84 -21.95
C SER A 357 -3.36 9.14 -22.74
N PRO A 358 -4.19 9.43 -23.76
CA PRO A 358 -3.94 10.50 -24.73
C PRO A 358 -4.11 11.92 -24.17
N ILE A 359 -4.77 12.05 -23.01
CA ILE A 359 -5.04 13.33 -22.33
C ILE A 359 -4.23 13.49 -21.04
N ARG A 360 -3.20 12.66 -20.81
CA ARG A 360 -2.44 12.61 -19.54
C ARG A 360 -1.99 13.98 -19.01
N ASN A 361 -1.67 14.91 -19.90
CA ASN A 361 -1.16 16.25 -19.54
C ASN A 361 -2.22 17.38 -19.57
N TRP A 362 -3.51 17.05 -19.65
CA TRP A 362 -4.61 18.02 -19.63
C TRP A 362 -5.05 18.29 -18.18
N ARG A 363 -5.39 19.54 -17.82
CA ARG A 363 -6.14 19.86 -16.59
C ARG A 363 -7.64 19.74 -16.89
N ALA A 364 -8.46 19.75 -15.85
CA ALA A 364 -9.92 19.69 -16.01
C ALA A 364 -10.43 20.84 -16.91
N LEU A 365 -9.83 22.03 -16.83
CA LEU A 365 -10.14 23.16 -17.71
C LEU A 365 -9.93 22.84 -19.20
N GLU A 366 -8.78 22.25 -19.58
CA GLU A 366 -8.57 21.82 -20.97
C GLU A 366 -9.63 20.81 -21.44
N VAL A 367 -10.03 19.88 -20.57
CA VAL A 367 -11.05 18.87 -20.87
C VAL A 367 -12.41 19.54 -21.13
N PHE A 368 -12.88 20.41 -20.23
CA PHE A 368 -14.16 21.12 -20.40
C PHE A 368 -14.16 22.01 -21.65
N LEU A 369 -13.11 22.81 -21.87
CA LEU A 369 -13.01 23.66 -23.05
C LEU A 369 -13.02 22.85 -24.34
N TYR A 370 -12.36 21.68 -24.36
CA TYR A 370 -12.40 20.78 -25.51
C TYR A 370 -13.80 20.22 -25.75
N LEU A 371 -14.48 19.71 -24.71
CA LEU A 371 -15.82 19.15 -24.81
C LEU A 371 -16.83 20.19 -25.30
N TRP A 372 -16.82 21.40 -24.73
CA TRP A 372 -17.69 22.48 -25.18
C TRP A 372 -17.37 22.96 -26.59
N TRP A 373 -16.09 23.06 -26.96
CA TRP A 373 -15.69 23.38 -28.34
C TRP A 373 -16.20 22.35 -29.35
N ARG A 374 -16.16 21.07 -28.97
CA ARG A 374 -16.68 19.96 -29.78
C ARG A 374 -18.18 19.77 -29.66
N LYS A 375 -18.86 20.51 -28.78
CA LYS A 375 -20.26 20.29 -28.41
C LYS A 375 -20.54 18.84 -28.02
N ALA A 376 -19.55 18.19 -27.39
CA ALA A 376 -19.68 16.84 -26.88
C ALA A 376 -20.55 16.87 -25.62
N PRO A 377 -21.52 15.95 -25.48
CA PRO A 377 -22.40 15.91 -24.32
C PRO A 377 -21.58 15.56 -23.08
N ILE A 378 -21.89 16.21 -21.96
CA ILE A 378 -21.23 16.02 -20.68
C ILE A 378 -22.26 15.42 -19.72
N ASN A 379 -21.81 14.57 -18.79
CA ASN A 379 -22.70 13.99 -17.80
C ASN A 379 -23.42 15.11 -17.00
N PRO A 380 -24.76 15.08 -16.92
CA PRO A 380 -25.53 16.19 -16.33
C PRO A 380 -25.22 16.43 -14.85
N LEU A 381 -24.70 15.42 -14.15
CA LEU A 381 -24.33 15.49 -12.73
C LEU A 381 -23.25 16.52 -12.43
N TYR A 382 -22.41 16.87 -13.42
CA TYR A 382 -21.43 17.95 -13.27
C TYR A 382 -22.09 19.31 -13.00
N GLU A 383 -23.19 19.62 -13.70
CA GLU A 383 -23.95 20.86 -13.47
C GLU A 383 -24.68 20.85 -12.12
N LYS A 384 -24.95 19.64 -11.59
CA LYS A 384 -25.52 19.44 -10.25
C LYS A 384 -24.45 19.49 -9.12
N GLY A 385 -23.18 19.73 -9.43
CA GLY A 385 -22.13 19.99 -8.45
C GLY A 385 -21.21 18.82 -8.10
N LEU A 386 -21.33 17.69 -8.80
CA LEU A 386 -20.39 16.56 -8.66
C LEU A 386 -19.10 16.82 -9.46
N GLU A 387 -17.94 16.70 -8.81
CA GLU A 387 -16.63 16.81 -9.47
C GLU A 387 -16.17 15.45 -10.02
N ARG A 388 -16.55 14.38 -9.32
CA ARG A 388 -16.21 13.01 -9.69
C ARG A 388 -17.46 12.18 -9.98
N ILE A 389 -17.56 11.72 -11.22
CA ILE A 389 -18.58 10.76 -11.63
C ILE A 389 -18.09 9.34 -11.38
N GLY A 390 -18.91 8.54 -10.69
CA GLY A 390 -18.62 7.16 -10.34
C GLY A 390 -19.75 6.57 -9.50
N CYS A 391 -19.39 5.61 -8.64
CA CYS A 391 -20.34 5.00 -7.73
C CYS A 391 -20.81 6.01 -6.66
N TYR A 392 -22.10 6.02 -6.31
CA TYR A 392 -22.68 7.02 -5.39
C TYR A 392 -22.12 6.93 -3.96
N LEU A 393 -21.62 5.76 -3.57
CA LEU A 393 -20.99 5.50 -2.26
C LEU A 393 -19.46 5.37 -2.35
N CYS A 394 -18.83 5.94 -3.39
CA CYS A 394 -17.39 5.80 -3.59
C CYS A 394 -16.61 6.46 -2.44
N PRO A 395 -15.69 5.76 -1.77
CA PRO A 395 -14.88 6.37 -0.72
C PRO A 395 -13.96 7.46 -1.27
N ALA A 396 -13.72 7.52 -2.58
CA ALA A 396 -12.91 8.58 -3.19
C ALA A 396 -13.68 9.89 -3.45
N ALA A 397 -15.00 9.92 -3.23
CA ALA A 397 -15.80 11.15 -3.27
C ALA A 397 -15.57 11.99 -2.00
N LEU A 398 -15.75 13.29 -2.12
CA LEU A 398 -15.72 14.22 -1.00
C LEU A 398 -17.02 14.14 -0.19
N GLU A 399 -16.98 14.43 1.11
CA GLU A 399 -18.20 14.50 1.93
C GLU A 399 -19.12 15.63 1.45
N SER A 400 -18.55 16.75 0.97
CA SER A 400 -19.29 17.82 0.29
C SER A 400 -20.09 17.35 -0.93
N GLU A 401 -19.53 16.44 -1.74
CA GLU A 401 -20.24 15.83 -2.88
C GLU A 401 -21.35 14.89 -2.38
N TYR A 402 -21.08 14.15 -1.30
CA TYR A 402 -22.06 13.24 -0.69
C TYR A 402 -23.24 14.00 -0.08
N GLU A 403 -23.05 15.20 0.46
CA GLU A 403 -24.17 16.06 0.89
C GLU A 403 -25.06 16.53 -0.28
N GLY A 404 -24.47 16.75 -1.45
CA GLY A 404 -25.25 16.96 -2.67
C GLY A 404 -26.08 15.73 -3.02
N LEU A 405 -25.49 14.54 -2.91
CA LEU A 405 -26.16 13.27 -3.17
C LEU A 405 -27.31 13.00 -2.22
N ARG A 406 -27.20 13.32 -0.93
CA ARG A 406 -28.31 13.17 0.04
C ARG A 406 -29.57 13.94 -0.38
N LYS A 407 -29.39 15.07 -1.08
CA LYS A 407 -30.49 15.90 -1.60
C LYS A 407 -31.04 15.37 -2.93
N MET A 408 -30.17 14.84 -3.79
CA MET A 408 -30.54 14.40 -5.13
C MET A 408 -31.12 12.98 -5.16
N HIS A 409 -30.59 12.09 -4.32
CA HIS A 409 -30.92 10.66 -4.26
C HIS A 409 -31.01 10.18 -2.80
N PRO A 410 -31.98 10.71 -2.02
CA PRO A 410 -32.14 10.34 -0.62
C PRO A 410 -32.23 8.83 -0.43
N GLU A 411 -32.94 8.12 -1.32
CA GLU A 411 -33.13 6.68 -1.26
C GLU A 411 -31.82 5.87 -1.36
N LEU A 412 -30.89 6.30 -2.22
CA LEU A 412 -29.59 5.63 -2.38
C LEU A 412 -28.69 5.90 -1.18
N THR A 413 -28.71 7.14 -0.68
CA THR A 413 -27.89 7.55 0.45
C THR A 413 -28.42 7.04 1.78
N GLU A 414 -29.73 6.96 2.00
CA GLU A 414 -30.33 6.40 3.21
C GLU A 414 -30.00 4.92 3.36
N ARG A 415 -30.01 4.17 2.25
CA ARG A 415 -29.59 2.77 2.25
C ARG A 415 -28.12 2.63 2.67
N TRP A 416 -27.24 3.51 2.18
CA TRP A 416 -25.82 3.48 2.51
C TRP A 416 -25.54 3.97 3.94
N ASP A 417 -26.12 5.09 4.33
CA ASP A 417 -26.01 5.68 5.66
C ASP A 417 -26.55 4.72 6.72
N GLY A 418 -27.68 4.05 6.44
CA GLY A 418 -28.22 3.00 7.31
C GLY A 418 -27.29 1.79 7.45
N PHE A 419 -26.59 1.39 6.38
CA PHE A 419 -25.54 0.36 6.50
C PHE A 419 -24.38 0.84 7.37
N LEU A 420 -23.86 2.05 7.12
CA LEU A 420 -22.73 2.60 7.87
C LEU A 420 -23.05 2.75 9.35
N GLU A 421 -24.27 3.18 9.69
CA GLU A 421 -24.72 3.30 11.07
C GLU A 421 -24.81 1.93 11.76
N ARG A 422 -25.42 0.94 11.12
CA ARG A 422 -25.47 -0.44 11.64
C ARG A 422 -24.07 -1.03 11.80
N TRP A 423 -23.20 -0.81 10.83
CA TRP A 423 -21.81 -1.27 10.87
C TRP A 423 -21.03 -0.60 12.01
N ALA A 424 -21.16 0.71 12.18
CA ALA A 424 -20.52 1.46 13.24
C ALA A 424 -20.93 0.94 14.62
N LYS A 425 -22.24 0.76 14.84
CA LYS A 425 -22.79 0.16 16.07
C LYS A 425 -22.25 -1.25 16.31
N LYS A 426 -22.28 -2.11 15.29
CA LYS A 426 -21.78 -3.50 15.35
C LYS A 426 -20.29 -3.59 15.69
N THR A 427 -19.49 -2.64 15.22
CA THR A 427 -18.02 -2.64 15.36
C THR A 427 -17.51 -1.71 16.45
N GLY A 428 -18.40 -1.07 17.22
CA GLY A 428 -18.02 -0.13 18.28
C GLY A 428 -17.41 1.18 17.78
N MET A 429 -17.58 1.53 16.50
CA MET A 429 -17.01 2.77 15.95
C MET A 429 -17.78 3.99 16.45
N PRO A 430 -17.12 5.15 16.69
CA PRO A 430 -17.78 6.36 17.16
C PRO A 430 -18.77 6.89 16.12
N ASP A 431 -19.75 7.71 16.54
CA ASP A 431 -20.74 8.32 15.63
C ASP A 431 -20.07 9.11 14.49
N ALA A 432 -18.95 9.77 14.79
CA ALA A 432 -18.10 10.46 13.82
C ALA A 432 -17.67 9.57 12.63
N TYR A 433 -17.60 8.24 12.82
CA TYR A 433 -17.26 7.26 11.78
C TYR A 433 -18.12 7.42 10.52
N HIS A 434 -19.44 7.48 10.70
CA HIS A 434 -20.37 7.67 9.59
C HIS A 434 -20.77 9.13 9.43
N GLN A 435 -20.94 9.89 10.52
CA GLN A 435 -21.44 11.27 10.47
C GLN A 435 -20.46 12.25 9.82
N TRP A 436 -19.15 12.08 10.01
CA TRP A 436 -18.12 12.95 9.42
C TRP A 436 -17.43 12.28 8.24
N GLY A 437 -17.92 11.10 7.83
CA GLY A 437 -17.39 10.39 6.68
C GLY A 437 -16.03 9.72 6.91
N LEU A 438 -15.63 9.48 8.16
CA LEU A 438 -14.32 8.91 8.51
C LEU A 438 -14.15 7.45 8.04
N TRP A 439 -15.25 6.73 7.80
CA TRP A 439 -15.26 5.37 7.23
C TRP A 439 -14.46 5.22 5.93
N ARG A 440 -14.21 6.32 5.22
CA ARG A 440 -13.44 6.36 3.97
C ARG A 440 -11.96 6.08 4.16
N TRP A 441 -11.47 5.91 5.38
CA TRP A 441 -10.06 5.65 5.68
C TRP A 441 -9.94 4.57 6.74
N ARG A 442 -9.05 3.60 6.54
CA ARG A 442 -8.66 2.69 7.63
C ARG A 442 -7.75 3.45 8.61
N ALA A 443 -6.66 4.02 8.09
CA ALA A 443 -5.80 4.94 8.83
C ALA A 443 -6.07 6.39 8.42
N LEU A 444 -6.36 7.27 9.38
CA LEU A 444 -6.75 8.64 9.11
C LEU A 444 -5.56 9.48 8.59
N PRO A 445 -5.73 10.28 7.53
CA PRO A 445 -4.69 11.20 7.07
C PRO A 445 -4.46 12.34 8.08
N PRO A 446 -3.30 13.04 8.04
CA PRO A 446 -2.90 14.04 9.02
C PRO A 446 -3.99 15.02 9.45
N LYS A 447 -4.71 15.61 8.48
CA LYS A 447 -5.78 16.59 8.74
C LYS A 447 -7.00 15.99 9.43
N MET A 448 -7.35 14.74 9.14
CA MET A 448 -8.46 14.05 9.82
C MET A 448 -8.06 13.59 11.22
N ARG A 449 -6.77 13.27 11.45
CA ARG A 449 -6.25 13.01 12.80
C ARG A 449 -6.30 14.25 13.68
N GLU A 450 -5.92 15.40 13.12
CA GLU A 450 -6.01 16.70 13.78
C GLU A 450 -7.48 17.03 14.11
N LEU A 451 -8.39 16.86 13.15
CA LEU A 451 -9.82 17.03 13.38
C LEU A 451 -10.35 16.12 14.51
N CYS A 452 -9.95 14.85 14.53
CA CYS A 452 -10.36 13.91 15.58
C CYS A 452 -9.82 14.34 16.95
N ARG A 453 -8.53 14.74 17.02
CA ARG A 453 -7.90 15.22 18.25
C ARG A 453 -8.60 16.47 18.79
N ASP A 454 -8.88 17.44 17.93
CA ASP A 454 -9.54 18.70 18.29
C ASP A 454 -10.96 18.50 18.80
N ARG A 455 -11.62 17.40 18.39
CA ARG A 455 -12.98 17.06 18.77
C ARG A 455 -13.08 15.92 19.78
N GLY A 456 -11.96 15.47 20.35
CA GLY A 456 -11.94 14.41 21.35
C GLY A 456 -12.33 13.02 20.84
N ILE A 457 -12.19 12.75 19.54
CA ILE A 457 -12.41 11.41 18.97
C ILE A 457 -11.12 10.58 19.14
N PRO A 458 -11.18 9.45 19.87
CA PRO A 458 -10.00 8.66 20.19
C PRO A 458 -9.46 7.90 18.97
N LEU A 459 -8.13 7.79 18.89
CA LEU A 459 -7.39 7.12 17.83
C LEU A 459 -6.41 6.11 18.43
N ASN A 460 -6.18 5.00 17.72
CA ASN A 460 -5.12 4.05 18.04
C ASN A 460 -3.75 4.58 17.55
N ASP A 461 -2.66 3.94 18.00
CA ASP A 461 -1.28 4.33 17.63
C ASP A 461 -0.98 4.14 16.13
N ASP A 462 -1.71 3.25 15.46
CA ASP A 462 -1.65 3.04 14.01
C ASP A 462 -2.52 4.05 13.20
N PHE A 463 -3.04 5.07 13.88
CA PHE A 463 -3.91 6.13 13.34
C PHE A 463 -5.29 5.67 12.85
N THR A 464 -5.72 4.47 13.23
CA THR A 464 -7.09 4.01 13.04
C THR A 464 -8.01 4.59 14.13
N LEU A 465 -9.32 4.61 13.87
CA LEU A 465 -10.30 5.00 14.89
C LEU A 465 -10.36 3.96 16.01
N GLN A 466 -10.36 4.40 17.26
CA GLN A 466 -10.49 3.50 18.39
C GLN A 466 -11.95 3.06 18.54
N ALA A 467 -12.18 1.75 18.53
CA ALA A 467 -13.51 1.17 18.79
C ALA A 467 -13.80 1.16 20.29
N ALA A 468 -15.01 1.57 20.67
CA ALA A 468 -15.52 1.40 22.02
C ALA A 468 -15.83 -0.09 22.28
N PRO A 469 -15.72 -0.56 23.54
CA PRO A 469 -16.16 -1.91 23.92
C PRO A 469 -17.65 -2.06 23.59
N VAL A 470 -17.98 -2.97 22.67
CA VAL A 470 -19.39 -3.25 22.33
C VAL A 470 -19.99 -4.01 23.51
N LYS A 471 -20.87 -3.35 24.29
CA LYS A 471 -21.69 -4.04 25.30
C LYS A 471 -22.57 -5.07 24.58
N GLU A 472 -22.48 -6.32 25.02
CA GLU A 472 -23.33 -7.42 24.55
C GLU A 472 -24.81 -7.03 24.63
N LEU A 473 -25.46 -6.90 23.47
CA LEU A 473 -26.91 -6.97 23.36
C LEU A 473 -27.26 -8.44 23.09
N ILE A 474 -27.48 -9.15 24.19
CA ILE A 474 -28.11 -10.46 24.21
C ILE A 474 -29.60 -10.24 23.91
N GLU A 475 -30.05 -10.66 22.73
CA GLU A 475 -31.42 -11.12 22.55
C GLU A 475 -31.37 -12.59 22.12
N VAL A 476 -31.90 -13.42 23.02
CA VAL A 476 -31.95 -14.87 22.98
C VAL A 476 -33.01 -15.28 21.96
N ALA A 477 -32.61 -16.03 20.95
CA ALA A 477 -33.49 -16.99 20.28
C ALA A 477 -32.74 -18.33 20.28
N GLU A 478 -33.35 -19.28 20.97
CA GLU A 478 -32.84 -20.59 21.35
C GLU A 478 -32.35 -21.43 20.16
N MET A 479 -31.21 -22.11 20.32
CA MET A 479 -31.02 -23.50 19.89
C MET A 479 -29.74 -24.11 20.49
N GLU A 480 -29.98 -25.07 21.40
CA GLU A 480 -29.22 -26.30 21.69
C GLU A 480 -27.69 -26.24 21.91
N THR A 481 -27.35 -26.27 23.20
CA THR A 481 -26.35 -27.15 23.84
C THR A 481 -25.08 -27.50 23.06
N ALA A 482 -24.04 -26.71 23.37
CA ALA A 482 -22.67 -27.12 23.68
C ALA A 482 -22.24 -28.52 23.19
N ARG A 483 -21.58 -28.54 22.02
CA ARG A 483 -20.44 -29.42 21.77
C ARG A 483 -19.21 -28.57 21.47
N SER A 484 -18.11 -28.96 22.09
CA SER A 484 -16.74 -28.49 21.92
C SER A 484 -16.45 -27.84 20.57
N CYS A 485 -16.04 -26.56 20.57
CA CYS A 485 -15.45 -25.92 19.40
C CYS A 485 -14.07 -26.53 19.14
N GLU A 486 -14.04 -27.52 18.25
CA GLU A 486 -12.90 -27.74 17.36
C GLU A 486 -12.70 -26.50 16.47
N PRO A 487 -11.46 -26.19 16.04
CA PRO A 487 -11.20 -25.08 15.15
C PRO A 487 -11.92 -25.29 13.80
N ALA A 488 -12.83 -24.39 13.45
CA ALA A 488 -13.52 -24.42 12.18
C ALA A 488 -12.50 -24.28 11.02
N SER A 489 -12.36 -25.32 10.21
CA SER A 489 -11.63 -25.26 8.95
C SER A 489 -12.29 -24.22 8.03
N PRO A 490 -11.53 -23.32 7.38
CA PRO A 490 -12.10 -22.47 6.35
C PRO A 490 -12.27 -23.33 5.09
N ALA A 491 -13.49 -23.75 4.80
CA ALA A 491 -13.88 -24.24 3.47
C ALA A 491 -13.89 -23.05 2.48
N GLY A 492 -12.71 -22.50 2.21
CA GLY A 492 -12.41 -21.66 1.06
C GLY A 492 -11.70 -22.53 0.03
N LYS A 493 -12.00 -22.32 -1.26
CA LYS A 493 -11.30 -22.95 -2.39
C LYS A 493 -9.81 -23.17 -2.08
N GLU A 494 -9.33 -24.42 -2.18
CA GLU A 494 -7.90 -24.73 -2.20
C GLU A 494 -7.21 -23.83 -3.24
N PHE A 495 -6.01 -23.33 -2.92
CA PHE A 495 -5.20 -22.66 -3.93
C PHE A 495 -4.66 -23.73 -4.90
N SER A 496 -4.51 -23.39 -6.17
CA SER A 496 -3.91 -24.30 -7.17
C SER A 496 -2.39 -24.10 -7.20
N ALA A 497 -1.63 -25.18 -7.06
CA ALA A 497 -0.18 -25.15 -7.22
C ALA A 497 0.21 -24.68 -8.62
N GLU A 498 -0.57 -25.03 -9.65
CA GLU A 498 -0.39 -24.58 -11.03
C GLU A 498 -0.59 -23.06 -11.18
N GLU A 499 -1.49 -22.46 -10.41
CA GLU A 499 -1.64 -21.00 -10.36
C GLU A 499 -0.39 -20.35 -9.74
N ILE A 500 0.15 -20.91 -8.66
CA ILE A 500 1.38 -20.43 -8.03
C ILE A 500 2.58 -20.59 -8.98
N ARG A 501 2.71 -21.74 -9.66
CA ARG A 501 3.81 -22.02 -10.61
C ARG A 501 3.95 -20.96 -11.69
N ARG A 502 2.85 -20.34 -12.14
CA ARG A 502 2.89 -19.28 -13.16
C ARG A 502 3.67 -18.05 -12.73
N ASP A 503 3.79 -17.82 -11.43
CA ASP A 503 4.58 -16.73 -10.89
C ASP A 503 6.08 -17.08 -10.82
N PHE A 504 6.49 -18.30 -11.18
CA PHE A 504 7.90 -18.75 -11.18
C PHE A 504 8.34 -19.19 -12.58
N PRO A 505 8.73 -18.26 -13.47
CA PRO A 505 9.12 -18.60 -14.84
C PRO A 505 10.27 -19.61 -14.94
N ILE A 506 11.17 -19.63 -13.96
CA ILE A 506 12.32 -20.55 -13.90
C ILE A 506 11.90 -22.03 -13.76
N LEU A 507 10.69 -22.31 -13.27
CA LEU A 507 10.22 -23.69 -13.15
C LEU A 507 9.99 -24.36 -14.50
N GLY A 508 9.72 -23.62 -15.58
CA GLY A 508 9.53 -24.17 -16.93
C GLY A 508 8.84 -25.56 -16.92
N ASP A 509 9.56 -26.54 -17.45
CA ASP A 509 9.20 -27.96 -17.42
C ASP A 509 9.99 -28.78 -16.35
N ILE A 510 10.86 -28.14 -15.56
CA ILE A 510 11.70 -28.82 -14.56
C ILE A 510 10.90 -29.19 -13.29
N ILE A 511 11.28 -30.31 -12.67
CA ILE A 511 10.72 -30.77 -11.40
C ILE A 511 11.69 -30.41 -10.27
N TYR A 512 11.42 -29.28 -9.62
CA TYR A 512 12.32 -28.75 -8.59
C TYR A 512 11.92 -29.18 -7.17
N LEU A 513 12.65 -30.14 -6.61
CA LEU A 513 12.44 -30.73 -5.28
C LEU A 513 13.62 -30.49 -4.33
N ASP A 514 14.28 -29.34 -4.45
CA ASP A 514 15.38 -28.94 -3.56
C ASP A 514 15.15 -27.59 -2.84
N ASN A 515 13.88 -27.35 -2.50
CA ASN A 515 13.42 -26.14 -1.83
C ASN A 515 14.02 -25.92 -0.43
N ALA A 516 14.37 -27.00 0.28
CA ALA A 516 15.02 -26.91 1.60
C ALA A 516 16.47 -26.40 1.52
N ALA A 517 17.11 -26.41 0.35
CA ALA A 517 18.38 -25.72 0.14
C ALA A 517 18.13 -24.27 -0.26
N THR A 518 17.36 -24.03 -1.31
CA THR A 518 16.88 -22.70 -1.70
C THR A 518 15.60 -22.84 -2.50
N SER A 519 14.67 -21.92 -2.29
CA SER A 519 13.49 -21.77 -3.15
C SER A 519 13.79 -20.80 -4.30
N PHE A 520 12.97 -20.83 -5.34
CA PHE A 520 12.96 -19.76 -6.34
C PHE A 520 12.18 -18.54 -5.83
N SER A 521 12.34 -17.39 -6.51
CA SER A 521 11.57 -16.18 -6.20
C SER A 521 10.46 -15.98 -7.24
N PRO A 522 9.23 -15.66 -6.82
CA PRO A 522 8.14 -15.37 -7.73
C PRO A 522 8.34 -14.00 -8.38
N GLU A 523 7.72 -13.77 -9.53
CA GLU A 523 7.87 -12.55 -10.34
C GLU A 523 7.65 -11.26 -9.52
N PRO A 524 6.65 -11.14 -8.63
CA PRO A 524 6.49 -9.94 -7.80
C PRO A 524 7.71 -9.61 -6.90
N VAL A 525 8.45 -10.63 -6.45
CA VAL A 525 9.67 -10.45 -5.64
C VAL A 525 10.83 -9.97 -6.53
N VAL A 526 10.96 -10.54 -7.72
CA VAL A 526 11.96 -10.11 -8.72
C VAL A 526 11.67 -8.68 -9.18
N GLU A 527 10.43 -8.36 -9.49
CA GLU A 527 9.98 -7.01 -9.85
C GLU A 527 10.29 -5.98 -8.77
N ALA A 528 10.20 -6.34 -7.49
CA ALA A 528 10.54 -5.45 -6.39
C ALA A 528 12.03 -5.06 -6.35
N LEU A 529 12.92 -6.03 -6.66
CA LEU A 529 14.35 -5.76 -6.82
C LEU A 529 14.60 -4.83 -8.01
N VAL A 530 13.99 -5.13 -9.16
CA VAL A 530 14.11 -4.32 -10.39
C VAL A 530 13.55 -2.91 -10.16
N GLU A 531 12.42 -2.77 -9.47
CA GLU A 531 11.82 -1.47 -9.14
C GLU A 531 12.75 -0.64 -8.27
N PHE A 532 13.33 -1.22 -7.20
CA PHE A 532 14.32 -0.54 -6.37
C PHE A 532 15.48 -0.04 -7.22
N GLU A 533 16.10 -0.92 -8.00
CA GLU A 533 17.27 -0.60 -8.84
C GLU A 533 16.97 0.51 -9.86
N HIS A 534 15.82 0.46 -10.54
CA HIS A 534 15.50 1.38 -11.63
C HIS A 534 14.81 2.67 -11.20
N ARG A 535 14.11 2.71 -10.06
CA ARG A 535 13.21 3.83 -9.72
C ARG A 535 13.66 4.62 -8.51
N TYR A 536 14.26 3.99 -7.51
CA TYR A 536 14.54 4.66 -6.24
C TYR A 536 15.78 4.15 -5.48
N ARG A 537 16.76 3.55 -6.18
CA ARG A 537 18.03 3.13 -5.58
C ARG A 537 18.71 4.28 -4.87
N ALA A 538 18.84 4.16 -3.56
CA ALA A 538 19.54 5.08 -2.70
C ALA A 538 19.92 4.36 -1.39
N ASN A 539 20.89 4.92 -0.68
CA ASN A 539 21.21 4.42 0.65
C ASN A 539 20.09 4.81 1.65
N VAL A 540 19.91 3.98 2.67
CA VAL A 540 18.93 4.20 3.75
C VAL A 540 19.56 4.98 4.90
N GLY A 541 18.74 5.71 5.67
CA GLY A 541 19.17 6.49 6.83
C GLY A 541 18.97 7.99 6.66
N ARG A 542 19.89 8.81 7.16
CA ARG A 542 19.69 10.27 7.36
C ARG A 542 19.83 11.13 6.10
N GLY A 543 19.69 10.54 4.93
CA GLY A 543 19.75 11.29 3.69
C GLY A 543 18.50 12.16 3.50
N ILE A 544 18.68 13.39 2.98
CA ILE A 544 17.57 14.35 2.82
C ILE A 544 16.92 14.37 1.42
N HIS A 545 17.53 13.71 0.43
CA HIS A 545 17.01 13.72 -0.93
C HIS A 545 15.83 12.73 -1.10
N ARG A 546 15.02 12.92 -2.13
CA ARG A 546 13.78 12.16 -2.33
C ARG A 546 13.99 10.63 -2.36
N LEU A 547 15.01 10.15 -3.07
CA LEU A 547 15.23 8.71 -3.26
C LEU A 547 15.63 8.00 -1.96
N THR A 548 16.48 8.62 -1.13
CA THR A 548 16.86 8.04 0.18
C THR A 548 15.69 8.03 1.15
N GLN A 549 14.79 9.03 1.12
CA GLN A 549 13.54 8.99 1.89
C GLN A 549 12.64 7.82 1.46
N ILE A 550 12.46 7.61 0.15
CA ILE A 550 11.65 6.50 -0.39
C ILE A 550 12.28 5.15 -0.01
N ALA A 551 13.58 4.99 -0.24
CA ALA A 551 14.30 3.75 0.07
C ALA A 551 14.24 3.45 1.57
N THR A 552 14.47 4.45 2.43
CA THR A 552 14.41 4.32 3.89
C THR A 552 13.02 3.89 4.33
N GLN A 553 11.96 4.53 3.82
CA GLN A 553 10.59 4.18 4.17
C GLN A 553 10.22 2.75 3.72
N ARG A 554 10.57 2.36 2.50
CA ARG A 554 10.28 1.01 1.99
C ARG A 554 11.06 -0.08 2.72
N TYR A 555 12.31 0.18 3.07
CA TYR A 555 13.14 -0.73 3.85
C TYR A 555 12.62 -0.87 5.29
N TRP A 556 12.18 0.24 5.90
CA TRP A 556 11.49 0.24 7.20
C TRP A 556 10.18 -0.55 7.16
N HIS A 557 9.31 -0.33 6.16
CA HIS A 557 8.08 -1.12 6.00
C HIS A 557 8.36 -2.62 5.82
N ALA A 558 9.49 -2.99 5.21
CA ALA A 558 9.84 -4.41 5.06
C ALA A 558 10.10 -5.06 6.43
N HIS A 559 10.74 -4.35 7.37
CA HIS A 559 10.89 -4.82 8.75
C HIS A 559 9.54 -5.03 9.41
N GLU A 560 8.62 -4.07 9.28
CA GLU A 560 7.27 -4.20 9.86
C GLU A 560 6.49 -5.39 9.29
N LYS A 561 6.60 -5.62 7.97
CA LYS A 561 5.95 -6.77 7.31
C LYS A 561 6.50 -8.08 7.85
N VAL A 562 7.82 -8.19 7.94
CA VAL A 562 8.49 -9.38 8.47
C VAL A 562 8.13 -9.61 9.94
N ALA A 563 8.14 -8.55 10.76
CA ALA A 563 7.75 -8.61 12.17
C ALA A 563 6.33 -9.13 12.33
N ARG A 564 5.38 -8.57 11.58
CA ARG A 564 3.97 -8.99 11.59
C ARG A 564 3.77 -10.42 11.11
N PHE A 565 4.53 -10.85 10.10
CA PHE A 565 4.44 -12.19 9.54
C PHE A 565 4.74 -13.27 10.58
N ILE A 566 5.64 -12.98 11.52
CA ILE A 566 6.03 -13.88 12.61
C ILE A 566 5.33 -13.56 13.94
N GLY A 567 4.37 -12.62 13.98
CA GLY A 567 3.70 -12.16 15.21
C GLY A 567 4.65 -11.53 16.24
N GLY A 568 5.71 -10.87 15.76
CA GLY A 568 6.85 -10.37 16.53
C GLY A 568 6.94 -8.86 16.65
N GLU A 569 5.84 -8.10 16.49
CA GLU A 569 5.86 -6.64 16.50
C GLU A 569 6.37 -6.03 17.82
N ALA A 570 6.27 -6.77 18.93
CA ALA A 570 6.77 -6.34 20.24
C ALA A 570 8.31 -6.43 20.38
N GLY A 571 8.99 -7.16 19.49
CA GLY A 571 10.43 -7.35 19.52
C GLY A 571 11.17 -6.51 18.47
N VAL A 572 12.48 -6.73 18.35
CA VAL A 572 13.32 -6.09 17.34
C VAL A 572 13.58 -7.08 16.19
N THR A 573 13.15 -6.71 14.99
CA THR A 573 13.42 -7.47 13.76
C THR A 573 14.64 -6.88 13.09
N ILE A 574 15.64 -7.69 12.76
CA ILE A 574 16.92 -7.27 12.19
C ILE A 574 17.18 -8.07 10.93
N PHE A 575 17.53 -7.39 9.85
CA PHE A 575 17.94 -8.03 8.62
C PHE A 575 19.43 -8.36 8.65
N THR A 576 19.71 -9.60 8.28
CA THR A 576 21.04 -10.17 8.15
C THR A 576 21.21 -10.70 6.73
N LYS A 577 22.38 -11.26 6.42
CA LYS A 577 22.67 -11.95 5.15
C LYS A 577 21.95 -13.30 5.05
N ASN A 578 21.77 -14.00 6.17
CA ASN A 578 21.14 -15.32 6.28
C ASN A 578 20.98 -15.74 7.77
N THR A 579 20.32 -16.88 8.00
CA THR A 579 20.17 -17.50 9.34
C THR A 579 21.51 -17.68 10.04
N THR A 580 22.54 -18.08 9.29
CA THR A 580 23.87 -18.32 9.86
C THR A 580 24.44 -17.05 10.51
N GLU A 581 24.30 -15.91 9.85
CA GLU A 581 24.73 -14.62 10.41
C GLU A 581 23.88 -14.23 11.62
N ALA A 582 22.56 -14.41 11.56
CA ALA A 582 21.66 -14.17 12.69
C ALA A 582 22.05 -14.97 13.94
N ILE A 583 22.34 -16.27 13.80
CA ILE A 583 22.78 -17.13 14.89
C ILE A 583 24.16 -16.69 15.42
N ASN A 584 25.09 -16.33 14.53
CA ASN A 584 26.40 -15.84 14.95
C ASN A 584 26.30 -14.50 15.69
N MET A 585 25.37 -13.61 15.32
CA MET A 585 25.11 -12.38 16.05
C MET A 585 24.64 -12.67 17.49
N VAL A 586 23.81 -13.69 17.70
CA VAL A 586 23.41 -14.13 19.05
C VAL A 586 24.62 -14.69 19.81
N ALA A 587 25.38 -15.60 19.19
CA ALA A 587 26.55 -16.20 19.83
C ALA A 587 27.62 -15.17 20.23
N GLN A 588 27.82 -14.12 19.43
CA GLN A 588 28.82 -13.09 19.68
C GLN A 588 28.32 -11.95 20.56
N GLY A 589 27.03 -11.60 20.45
CA GLY A 589 26.43 -10.45 21.14
C GLY A 589 25.88 -10.77 22.52
N LEU A 590 25.63 -12.04 22.84
CA LEU A 590 25.21 -12.43 24.19
C LEU A 590 26.43 -12.44 25.12
N SER A 591 26.29 -11.89 26.33
CA SER A 591 27.36 -11.94 27.33
C SER A 591 27.49 -13.36 27.91
N TRP A 592 28.67 -13.95 27.75
CA TRP A 592 29.02 -15.27 28.28
C TRP A 592 29.99 -15.19 29.47
N LYS A 593 29.90 -16.17 30.36
CA LYS A 593 30.85 -16.38 31.48
C LYS A 593 31.42 -17.79 31.42
N PRO A 594 32.68 -17.99 31.84
CA PRO A 594 33.21 -19.34 32.04
C PRO A 594 32.29 -20.15 32.96
N GLY A 595 31.93 -21.36 32.54
CA GLY A 595 30.98 -22.23 33.24
C GLY A 595 29.54 -22.15 32.72
N ASP A 596 29.19 -21.16 31.89
CA ASP A 596 27.90 -21.15 31.19
C ASP A 596 27.78 -22.38 30.28
N ARG A 597 26.54 -22.84 30.07
CA ARG A 597 26.23 -23.98 29.21
C ARG A 597 25.26 -23.58 28.10
N VAL A 598 25.51 -24.10 26.90
CA VAL A 598 24.55 -24.10 25.79
C VAL A 598 24.04 -25.51 25.59
N VAL A 599 22.72 -25.68 25.49
CA VAL A 599 22.11 -26.95 25.11
C VAL A 599 21.60 -26.84 23.68
N THR A 600 21.93 -27.81 22.84
CA THR A 600 21.46 -27.90 21.45
C THR A 600 21.09 -29.34 21.10
N THR A 601 20.78 -29.63 19.85
CA THR A 601 20.29 -30.95 19.43
C THR A 601 21.17 -31.59 18.36
N ILE A 602 21.04 -32.90 18.19
CA ILE A 602 21.68 -33.62 17.07
C ILE A 602 21.04 -33.27 15.72
N LEU A 603 19.83 -32.68 15.72
CA LEU A 603 19.09 -32.27 14.51
C LEU A 603 19.61 -30.98 13.88
N GLU A 604 20.56 -30.30 14.53
CA GLU A 604 20.99 -28.98 14.09
C GLU A 604 21.73 -29.01 12.76
N HIS A 605 21.38 -28.03 11.91
CA HIS A 605 22.25 -27.62 10.82
C HIS A 605 23.55 -27.07 11.40
N HIS A 606 24.67 -27.20 10.67
CA HIS A 606 26.00 -26.73 11.10
C HIS A 606 26.00 -25.27 11.59
N SER A 607 25.17 -24.41 10.98
CA SER A 607 24.96 -23.01 11.38
C SER A 607 24.43 -22.82 12.80
N ASN A 608 23.66 -23.77 13.33
CA ASN A 608 23.14 -23.76 14.70
C ASN A 608 23.91 -24.73 15.62
N LEU A 609 25.14 -25.12 15.25
CA LEU A 609 26.00 -25.98 16.06
C LEU A 609 27.40 -25.38 16.27
N LEU A 610 28.04 -24.96 15.17
CA LEU A 610 29.42 -24.49 15.19
C LEU A 610 29.64 -23.21 16.00
N PRO A 611 28.74 -22.20 15.98
CA PRO A 611 28.90 -21.00 16.79
C PRO A 611 28.98 -21.32 18.29
N TRP A 612 28.12 -22.22 18.76
CA TRP A 612 28.09 -22.64 20.16
C TRP A 612 29.35 -23.42 20.54
N ARG A 613 29.82 -24.30 19.65
CA ARG A 613 31.06 -25.06 19.87
C ARG A 613 32.29 -24.13 19.94
N ALA A 614 32.30 -23.04 19.18
CA ALA A 614 33.38 -22.07 19.21
C ALA A 614 33.51 -21.34 20.56
N LEU A 615 32.40 -21.19 21.30
CA LEU A 615 32.38 -20.59 22.65
C LEU A 615 33.11 -21.44 23.70
N GLY A 616 33.45 -22.70 23.39
CA GLY A 616 34.32 -23.52 24.23
C GLY A 616 35.66 -22.85 24.55
N LYS A 617 36.17 -22.00 23.65
CA LYS A 617 37.37 -21.19 23.88
C LYS A 617 37.20 -20.13 24.98
N GLN A 618 35.96 -19.77 25.31
CA GLN A 618 35.59 -18.83 26.37
C GLN A 618 35.16 -19.55 27.66
N GLY A 619 35.28 -20.88 27.72
CA GLY A 619 34.87 -21.67 28.88
C GLY A 619 33.38 -22.00 28.93
N VAL A 620 32.65 -21.85 27.81
CA VAL A 620 31.25 -22.25 27.68
C VAL A 620 31.19 -23.73 27.26
N SER A 621 30.41 -24.55 27.95
CA SER A 621 30.22 -25.96 27.55
C SER A 621 29.00 -26.14 26.64
N LEU A 622 29.03 -27.19 25.82
CA LEU A 622 27.98 -27.50 24.86
C LEU A 622 27.44 -28.91 25.11
N ASP A 623 26.16 -29.02 25.42
CA ASP A 623 25.43 -30.28 25.47
C ASP A 623 24.64 -30.49 24.18
N VAL A 624 24.68 -31.71 23.63
CA VAL A 624 23.96 -32.08 22.41
C VAL A 624 22.95 -33.18 22.73
N ILE A 625 21.66 -32.83 22.66
CA ILE A 625 20.54 -33.73 22.93
C ILE A 625 20.25 -34.60 21.70
N GLY A 626 20.06 -35.90 21.94
CA GLY A 626 19.75 -36.88 20.91
C GLY A 626 18.29 -36.86 20.45
N ILE A 627 17.94 -37.86 19.65
CA ILE A 627 16.57 -38.11 19.19
C ILE A 627 16.14 -39.52 19.58
N ASN A 628 14.83 -39.71 19.69
CA ASN A 628 14.19 -41.01 19.86
C ASN A 628 14.18 -41.80 18.55
N ALA A 629 13.83 -43.08 18.64
CA ALA A 629 13.75 -43.98 17.48
C ALA A 629 12.69 -43.56 16.43
N ASP A 630 11.71 -42.74 16.81
CA ASP A 630 10.69 -42.16 15.92
C ASP A 630 11.10 -40.80 15.33
N TYR A 631 12.38 -40.43 15.50
CA TYR A 631 13.00 -39.16 15.12
C TYR A 631 12.56 -37.93 15.92
N SER A 632 11.72 -38.08 16.96
CA SER A 632 11.37 -36.96 17.83
C SER A 632 12.58 -36.54 18.68
N LEU A 633 12.62 -35.28 19.10
CA LEU A 633 13.61 -34.83 20.08
C LEU A 633 13.43 -35.57 21.41
N ASP A 634 14.54 -35.96 22.06
CA ASP A 634 14.52 -36.52 23.42
C ASP A 634 14.33 -35.40 24.46
N LEU A 635 13.06 -35.13 24.79
CA LEU A 635 12.69 -34.09 25.75
C LEU A 635 13.09 -34.44 27.19
N ALA A 636 13.19 -35.73 27.54
CA ALA A 636 13.60 -36.14 28.87
C ALA A 636 15.09 -35.81 29.09
N ALA A 637 15.94 -36.12 28.10
CA ALA A 637 17.35 -35.74 28.13
C ALA A 637 17.55 -34.21 28.12
N LEU A 638 16.69 -33.46 27.43
CA LEU A 638 16.70 -32.00 27.48
C LEU A 638 16.36 -31.48 28.89
N GLU A 639 15.30 -31.99 29.51
CA GLU A 639 14.91 -31.59 30.88
C GLU A 639 16.00 -31.95 31.90
N GLU A 640 16.56 -33.17 31.84
CA GLU A 640 17.70 -33.58 32.68
C GLU A 640 18.90 -32.62 32.50
N SER A 641 19.18 -32.21 31.25
CA SER A 641 20.27 -31.28 30.97
C SER A 641 20.05 -29.89 31.60
N LEU A 642 18.80 -29.41 31.62
CA LEU A 642 18.39 -28.16 32.27
C LEU A 642 18.43 -28.26 33.80
N GLU A 643 18.02 -29.39 34.37
CA GLU A 643 18.03 -29.67 35.81
C GLU A 643 19.45 -29.65 36.41
N ARG A 644 20.46 -30.06 35.62
CA ARG A 644 21.88 -29.91 36.01
C ARG A 644 22.32 -28.46 36.27
N GLY A 645 21.56 -27.46 35.80
CA GLY A 645 21.79 -26.03 36.07
C GLY A 645 22.89 -25.38 35.23
N GLY A 646 22.97 -24.05 35.24
CA GLY A 646 24.00 -23.29 34.49
C GLY A 646 23.75 -23.16 32.98
N VAL A 647 22.57 -23.59 32.49
CA VAL A 647 22.19 -23.41 31.08
C VAL A 647 21.79 -21.96 30.83
N ARG A 648 22.57 -21.28 30.00
CA ARG A 648 22.34 -19.88 29.61
C ARG A 648 21.44 -19.77 28.38
N LEU A 649 21.59 -20.71 27.44
CA LEU A 649 20.88 -20.72 26.17
C LEU A 649 20.54 -22.16 25.75
N VAL A 650 19.31 -22.37 25.30
CA VAL A 650 18.88 -23.54 24.54
C VAL A 650 18.73 -23.11 23.09
N ALA A 651 19.41 -23.77 22.15
CA ALA A 651 19.37 -23.46 20.73
C ALA A 651 18.88 -24.68 19.94
N VAL A 652 17.70 -24.56 19.34
CA VAL A 652 17.02 -25.67 18.67
C VAL A 652 16.53 -25.29 17.28
N THR A 653 16.60 -26.22 16.33
CA THR A 653 15.85 -26.10 15.08
C THR A 653 14.35 -26.26 15.33
N HIS A 654 13.51 -25.46 14.68
CA HIS A 654 12.07 -25.66 14.69
C HIS A 654 11.67 -26.84 13.79
N ALA A 655 12.40 -27.05 12.68
CA ALA A 655 12.18 -28.17 11.76
C ALA A 655 13.51 -28.66 11.15
N SER A 656 13.75 -29.97 11.20
CA SER A 656 14.98 -30.57 10.65
C SER A 656 15.05 -30.41 9.14
N ASN A 657 16.19 -29.93 8.62
CA ASN A 657 16.45 -29.84 7.18
C ASN A 657 16.76 -31.19 6.51
N VAL A 658 16.81 -32.27 7.29
CA VAL A 658 17.10 -33.63 6.83
C VAL A 658 15.87 -34.52 7.00
N LEU A 659 15.34 -34.61 8.21
CA LEU A 659 14.25 -35.53 8.56
C LEU A 659 12.85 -34.91 8.39
N GLY A 660 12.78 -33.59 8.20
CA GLY A 660 11.54 -32.83 8.17
C GLY A 660 10.81 -32.73 9.51
N VAL A 661 11.24 -33.45 10.55
CA VAL A 661 10.58 -33.47 11.86
C VAL A 661 10.58 -32.10 12.51
N THR A 662 9.44 -31.69 13.08
CA THR A 662 9.29 -30.46 13.84
C THR A 662 9.56 -30.69 15.32
N THR A 663 10.30 -29.78 15.97
CA THR A 663 10.51 -29.85 17.43
C THR A 663 9.35 -29.16 18.17
N PRO A 664 8.98 -29.64 19.38
CA PRO A 664 7.87 -29.07 20.15
C PRO A 664 8.33 -27.78 20.89
N VAL A 665 8.61 -26.74 20.12
CA VAL A 665 9.16 -25.46 20.63
C VAL A 665 8.36 -24.87 21.80
N PRO A 666 7.01 -24.85 21.82
CA PRO A 666 6.27 -24.33 22.97
C PRO A 666 6.51 -25.10 24.27
N GLU A 667 6.82 -26.39 24.19
CA GLU A 667 7.16 -27.21 25.35
C GLU A 667 8.59 -26.93 25.83
N ILE A 668 9.53 -26.85 24.88
CA ILE A 668 10.91 -26.44 25.14
C ILE A 668 10.97 -25.06 25.79
N ALA A 669 10.15 -24.11 25.32
CA ALA A 669 10.05 -22.77 25.88
C ALA A 669 9.60 -22.78 27.35
N ARG A 670 8.61 -23.61 27.70
CA ARG A 670 8.17 -23.78 29.11
C ARG A 670 9.29 -24.35 29.98
N MET A 671 10.05 -25.32 29.48
CA MET A 671 11.21 -25.87 30.18
C MET A 671 12.29 -24.78 30.36
N CYS A 672 12.61 -24.01 29.31
CA CYS A 672 13.57 -22.91 29.40
C CYS A 672 13.16 -21.86 30.44
N GLN A 673 11.89 -21.45 30.44
CA GLN A 673 11.33 -20.50 31.41
C GLN A 673 11.40 -21.02 32.85
N LYS A 674 11.07 -22.29 33.09
CA LYS A 674 11.18 -22.94 34.41
C LYS A 674 12.61 -22.87 34.97
N HIS A 675 13.62 -22.92 34.10
CA HIS A 675 15.03 -22.96 34.48
C HIS A 675 15.79 -21.63 34.24
N GLY A 676 15.11 -20.57 33.79
CA GLY A 676 15.71 -19.26 33.53
C GLY A 676 16.71 -19.24 32.35
N ALA A 677 16.58 -20.17 31.41
CA ALA A 677 17.39 -20.22 30.19
C ALA A 677 16.74 -19.45 29.05
N LEU A 678 17.55 -18.83 28.20
CA LEU A 678 17.07 -18.21 26.94
C LEU A 678 16.83 -19.29 25.89
N LEU A 679 15.93 -19.03 24.94
CA LEU A 679 15.61 -19.92 23.83
C LEU A 679 15.86 -19.27 22.46
N LEU A 680 16.77 -19.85 21.68
CA LEU A 680 16.93 -19.56 20.26
C LEU A 680 16.29 -20.66 19.41
N VAL A 681 15.50 -20.22 18.43
CA VAL A 681 14.83 -21.08 17.47
C VAL A 681 15.35 -20.80 16.05
N ASP A 682 15.97 -21.80 15.43
CA ASP A 682 16.27 -21.79 14.00
C ASP A 682 15.01 -22.21 13.22
N ALA A 683 14.36 -21.22 12.59
CA ALA A 683 13.15 -21.39 11.80
C ALA A 683 13.42 -21.40 10.28
N ALA A 684 14.68 -21.61 9.85
CA ALA A 684 15.04 -21.58 8.45
C ALA A 684 14.25 -22.55 7.57
N GLN A 685 13.76 -23.65 8.14
CA GLN A 685 12.94 -24.64 7.44
C GLN A 685 11.47 -24.59 7.81
N SER A 686 11.07 -24.14 9.00
CA SER A 686 9.63 -24.10 9.33
C SER A 686 8.93 -22.91 8.69
N LEU A 687 9.58 -21.75 8.64
CA LEU A 687 8.96 -20.50 8.16
C LEU A 687 8.41 -20.57 6.72
N PRO A 688 9.06 -21.27 5.75
CA PRO A 688 8.50 -21.45 4.41
C PRO A 688 7.27 -22.39 4.34
N HIS A 689 7.08 -23.28 5.32
CA HIS A 689 6.20 -24.44 5.20
C HIS A 689 5.01 -24.43 6.18
N MET A 690 5.04 -23.60 7.22
CA MET A 690 3.99 -23.57 8.25
C MET A 690 3.86 -22.19 8.91
N PRO A 691 2.70 -21.86 9.50
CA PRO A 691 2.57 -20.64 10.27
C PRO A 691 3.52 -20.65 11.47
N VAL A 692 4.20 -19.53 11.68
CA VAL A 692 5.12 -19.33 12.81
C VAL A 692 4.73 -18.03 13.50
N ASP A 693 4.56 -18.11 14.81
CA ASP A 693 4.17 -16.98 15.67
C ASP A 693 5.06 -17.02 16.92
N VAL A 694 5.97 -16.05 17.04
CA VAL A 694 6.95 -16.00 18.13
C VAL A 694 6.29 -15.87 19.51
N SER A 695 5.10 -15.26 19.58
CA SER A 695 4.34 -15.15 20.82
C SER A 695 3.82 -16.52 21.26
N ARG A 696 3.42 -17.38 20.31
CA ARG A 696 3.01 -18.77 20.59
C ARG A 696 4.19 -19.69 20.85
N LEU A 697 5.31 -19.49 20.14
CA LEU A 697 6.53 -20.28 20.34
C LEU A 697 7.17 -20.00 21.69
N GLY A 698 7.09 -18.77 22.18
CA GLY A 698 7.67 -18.38 23.46
C GLY A 698 9.19 -18.32 23.45
N CYS A 699 9.83 -18.16 22.29
CA CYS A 699 11.28 -18.01 22.14
C CYS A 699 11.80 -16.58 22.38
N ASP A 700 13.08 -16.45 22.69
CA ASP A 700 13.76 -15.16 22.87
C ASP A 700 14.41 -14.68 21.58
N PHE A 701 14.86 -15.64 20.75
CA PHE A 701 15.43 -15.38 19.43
C PHE A 701 14.78 -16.28 18.37
N LEU A 702 14.43 -15.72 17.22
CA LEU A 702 14.00 -16.47 16.03
C LEU A 702 14.92 -16.10 14.86
N CYS A 703 15.53 -17.10 14.22
CA CYS A 703 16.44 -16.90 13.09
C CYS A 703 15.92 -17.60 11.83
N PHE A 704 15.95 -16.93 10.67
CA PHE A 704 15.58 -17.55 9.39
C PHE A 704 16.24 -16.88 8.17
N SER A 705 16.09 -17.50 7.01
CA SER A 705 16.67 -17.05 5.73
C SER A 705 15.59 -16.79 4.69
N GLY A 706 15.65 -15.63 4.02
CA GLY A 706 14.69 -15.23 3.00
C GLY A 706 14.70 -16.14 1.77
N HIS A 707 15.87 -16.63 1.35
CA HIS A 707 16.03 -17.44 0.14
C HIS A 707 15.36 -18.83 0.18
N LYS A 708 14.91 -19.26 1.37
CA LYS A 708 14.11 -20.49 1.53
C LYS A 708 12.60 -20.23 1.51
N MET A 709 12.20 -18.97 1.67
CA MET A 709 10.80 -18.53 1.75
C MET A 709 10.43 -17.59 0.59
N PHE A 710 10.84 -17.96 -0.63
CA PHE A 710 10.61 -17.21 -1.87
C PHE A 710 11.29 -15.82 -1.96
N GLY A 711 12.01 -15.41 -0.92
CA GLY A 711 12.80 -14.18 -0.91
C GLY A 711 14.13 -14.32 -1.64
N PRO A 712 14.88 -13.22 -1.79
CA PRO A 712 16.16 -13.23 -2.48
C PRO A 712 17.31 -13.77 -1.62
N THR A 713 18.38 -14.21 -2.26
CA THR A 713 19.65 -14.51 -1.59
C THR A 713 20.24 -13.28 -0.89
N GLY A 714 21.05 -13.51 0.15
CA GLY A 714 21.65 -12.42 0.92
C GLY A 714 20.63 -11.67 1.79
N THR A 715 19.52 -12.35 2.13
CA THR A 715 18.55 -11.88 3.12
C THR A 715 18.31 -12.96 4.17
N GLY A 716 18.42 -12.56 5.42
CA GLY A 716 18.12 -13.34 6.61
C GLY A 716 17.55 -12.42 7.67
N VAL A 717 17.05 -13.02 8.74
CA VAL A 717 16.39 -12.29 9.82
C VAL A 717 16.82 -12.86 11.15
N LEU A 718 17.15 -11.97 12.07
CA LEU A 718 17.14 -12.19 13.50
C LEU A 718 15.97 -11.40 14.08
N TRP A 719 15.02 -12.09 14.70
CA TRP A 719 14.09 -11.46 15.61
C TRP A 719 14.54 -11.72 17.04
N MET A 720 14.56 -10.67 17.86
CA MET A 720 14.85 -10.76 19.30
C MET A 720 13.68 -10.17 20.09
N ARG A 721 13.24 -10.87 21.13
CA ARG A 721 12.17 -10.39 22.01
C ARG A 721 12.57 -9.11 22.73
N GLU A 722 13.74 -9.15 23.36
CA GLU A 722 14.34 -8.03 24.08
C GLU A 722 15.70 -7.68 23.46
N ALA A 723 16.04 -6.38 23.43
CA ALA A 723 17.27 -5.86 22.85
C ALA A 723 18.51 -6.10 23.73
N ILE A 724 18.78 -7.37 24.07
CA ILE A 724 19.80 -7.77 25.05
C ILE A 724 21.18 -8.07 24.45
N LEU A 725 21.28 -8.10 23.12
CA LEU A 725 22.56 -8.37 22.45
C LEU A 725 23.39 -7.10 22.34
N GLU A 726 24.69 -7.24 22.55
CA GLU A 726 25.68 -6.25 22.12
C GLU A 726 25.95 -6.40 20.60
N PRO A 727 25.99 -5.30 19.83
CA PRO A 727 26.28 -5.36 18.40
C PRO A 727 27.68 -5.94 18.13
N SER A 728 27.75 -7.05 17.39
CA SER A 728 29.03 -7.72 17.08
C SER A 728 29.78 -7.09 15.90
N VAL A 729 29.10 -6.33 15.05
CA VAL A 729 29.68 -5.57 13.94
C VAL A 729 29.43 -4.08 14.19
N LEU A 730 30.51 -3.29 14.24
CA LEU A 730 30.46 -1.86 14.48
C LEU A 730 30.82 -1.08 13.22
N GLY A 731 30.07 0.00 12.93
CA GLY A 731 30.32 0.83 11.75
C GLY A 731 29.31 1.95 11.54
N GLY A 732 29.36 2.59 10.36
CA GLY A 732 28.36 3.57 9.96
C GLY A 732 26.97 2.94 9.79
N GLY A 733 25.90 3.71 9.97
CA GLY A 733 24.51 3.22 9.88
C GLY A 733 23.90 2.80 11.22
N MET A 734 24.72 2.26 12.14
CA MET A 734 24.24 1.78 13.45
C MET A 734 24.36 2.76 14.62
N VAL A 735 24.82 3.98 14.37
CA VAL A 735 25.13 4.99 15.39
C VAL A 735 24.20 6.19 15.29
N GLU A 736 23.85 6.81 16.41
CA GLU A 736 23.22 8.13 16.52
C GLU A 736 24.27 9.26 16.47
N SER A 737 25.40 9.10 17.17
CA SER A 737 26.51 10.06 17.16
C SER A 737 27.84 9.36 17.40
N VAL A 738 28.93 9.92 16.87
CA VAL A 738 30.30 9.43 17.04
C VAL A 738 31.22 10.61 17.36
N THR A 739 32.08 10.46 18.38
CA THR A 739 33.20 11.35 18.69
C THR A 739 34.51 10.57 18.69
N ALA A 740 35.64 11.22 18.96
CA ALA A 740 36.93 10.51 19.07
C ALA A 740 36.99 9.60 20.31
N GLU A 741 36.20 9.90 21.33
CA GLU A 741 36.18 9.23 22.63
C GLU A 741 35.14 8.11 22.74
N GLY A 742 34.15 8.07 21.85
CA GLY A 742 33.09 7.06 21.90
C GLY A 742 31.97 7.26 20.88
N PHE A 743 30.92 6.45 21.00
CA PHE A 743 29.75 6.51 20.14
C PHE A 743 28.47 6.18 20.90
N VAL A 744 27.35 6.66 20.38
CA VAL A 744 26.00 6.32 20.84
C VAL A 744 25.34 5.47 19.76
N PRO A 745 24.92 4.22 20.03
CA PRO A 745 24.19 3.40 19.08
C PRO A 745 22.84 4.01 18.71
N ALA A 746 22.36 3.77 17.50
CA ALA A 746 20.99 4.07 17.11
C ALA A 746 19.99 3.17 17.86
N GLU A 747 18.71 3.53 17.83
CA GLU A 747 17.62 2.69 18.37
C GLU A 747 17.12 1.67 17.34
N GLY A 748 16.28 0.72 17.79
CA GLY A 748 15.62 -0.25 16.91
C GLY A 748 16.58 -1.18 16.16
N TYR A 749 16.18 -1.57 14.95
CA TYR A 749 16.98 -2.47 14.10
C TYR A 749 18.28 -1.80 13.63
N GLN A 750 18.31 -0.46 13.50
CA GLN A 750 19.50 0.25 13.05
C GLN A 750 20.70 -0.05 13.95
N ARG A 751 20.50 -0.21 15.26
CA ARG A 751 21.54 -0.60 16.23
C ARG A 751 22.37 -1.81 15.79
N TYR A 752 21.74 -2.74 15.07
CA TYR A 752 22.30 -4.05 14.75
C TYR A 752 22.68 -4.21 13.28
N GLU A 753 22.32 -3.23 12.42
CA GLU A 753 22.59 -3.24 10.98
C GLU A 753 23.72 -2.27 10.63
N ALA A 754 24.95 -2.65 10.98
CA ALA A 754 26.13 -1.86 10.63
C ALA A 754 26.47 -1.95 9.14
N GLY A 755 26.85 -0.82 8.55
CA GLY A 755 27.17 -0.68 7.15
C GLY A 755 25.96 -0.31 6.28
N THR A 756 26.16 -0.32 4.96
CA THR A 756 25.03 -0.22 4.02
C THR A 756 24.37 -1.59 3.93
N PRO A 757 23.10 -1.74 4.32
CA PRO A 757 22.44 -3.03 4.28
C PRO A 757 22.10 -3.46 2.84
N ASN A 758 21.67 -4.70 2.68
CA ASN A 758 21.06 -5.18 1.43
C ASN A 758 19.65 -4.57 1.26
N VAL A 759 19.57 -3.28 0.93
CA VAL A 759 18.32 -2.51 0.87
C VAL A 759 17.31 -3.14 -0.08
N GLY A 760 17.72 -3.41 -1.32
CA GLY A 760 16.86 -4.03 -2.33
C GLY A 760 16.38 -5.41 -1.89
N GLY A 761 17.29 -6.23 -1.36
CA GLY A 761 16.98 -7.55 -0.81
C GLY A 761 15.96 -7.49 0.32
N GLY A 762 16.16 -6.63 1.31
CA GLY A 762 15.22 -6.46 2.43
C GLY A 762 13.82 -6.03 1.97
N ILE A 763 13.73 -5.09 1.02
CA ILE A 763 12.45 -4.68 0.42
C ILE A 763 11.76 -5.86 -0.27
N ALA A 764 12.50 -6.63 -1.07
CA ALA A 764 11.98 -7.78 -1.79
C ALA A 764 11.60 -8.94 -0.85
N LEU A 765 12.31 -9.13 0.27
CA LEU A 765 11.91 -10.04 1.34
C LEU A 765 10.54 -9.65 1.93
N GLY A 766 10.30 -8.35 2.14
CA GLY A 766 8.98 -7.86 2.54
C GLY A 766 7.87 -8.17 1.52
N VAL A 767 8.20 -8.25 0.23
CA VAL A 767 7.24 -8.68 -0.82
C VAL A 767 7.05 -10.20 -0.82
N ALA A 768 8.08 -10.99 -0.55
CA ALA A 768 7.96 -12.44 -0.40
C ALA A 768 7.03 -12.80 0.77
N VAL A 769 7.13 -12.07 1.89
CA VAL A 769 6.21 -12.15 3.02
C VAL A 769 4.76 -11.85 2.61
N ASP A 770 4.53 -10.77 1.85
CA ASP A 770 3.18 -10.44 1.37
C ASP A 770 2.63 -11.55 0.45
N TYR A 771 3.49 -12.14 -0.39
CA TYR A 771 3.13 -13.23 -1.31
C TYR A 771 2.70 -14.48 -0.56
N LEU A 772 3.50 -14.95 0.40
CA LEU A 772 3.18 -16.08 1.27
C LEU A 772 1.93 -15.82 2.12
N SER A 773 1.79 -14.60 2.65
CA SER A 773 0.61 -14.19 3.43
C SER A 773 -0.67 -14.19 2.57
N ALA A 774 -0.58 -13.82 1.29
CA ALA A 774 -1.71 -13.80 0.37
C ALA A 774 -2.19 -15.21 0.00
N ILE A 775 -1.28 -16.19 -0.10
CA ILE A 775 -1.63 -17.61 -0.25
C ILE A 775 -2.27 -18.12 1.06
N GLY A 776 -1.63 -17.81 2.18
CA GLY A 776 -2.00 -18.21 3.53
C GLY A 776 -1.20 -19.44 4.00
N MET A 777 -0.37 -19.25 5.03
CA MET A 777 0.55 -20.28 5.53
C MET A 777 -0.13 -21.55 6.03
N GLU A 778 -1.34 -21.44 6.60
CA GLU A 778 -2.12 -22.61 7.01
C GLU A 778 -2.51 -23.50 5.82
N ARG A 779 -2.83 -22.87 4.68
CA ARG A 779 -3.16 -23.62 3.46
C ARG A 779 -1.92 -24.28 2.88
N ILE A 780 -0.79 -23.57 2.86
CA ILE A 780 0.51 -24.13 2.42
C ILE A 780 0.84 -25.35 3.27
N HIS A 781 0.74 -25.24 4.59
CA HIS A 781 1.01 -26.33 5.52
C HIS A 781 0.16 -27.57 5.23
N GLN A 782 -1.16 -27.40 5.08
CA GLN A 782 -2.08 -28.50 4.80
C GLN A 782 -1.82 -29.15 3.44
N TYR A 783 -1.54 -28.33 2.42
CA TYR A 783 -1.25 -28.81 1.07
C TYR A 783 0.05 -29.62 1.03
N GLU A 784 1.14 -29.07 1.60
CA GLU A 784 2.42 -29.77 1.65
C GLU A 784 2.37 -31.03 2.51
N GLU A 785 1.63 -31.04 3.62
CA GLU A 785 1.50 -32.23 4.46
C GLU A 785 0.85 -33.39 3.69
N ARG A 786 -0.15 -33.11 2.84
CA ARG A 786 -0.80 -34.10 1.98
C ARG A 786 0.17 -34.68 0.95
N LEU A 787 0.96 -33.84 0.28
CA LEU A 787 1.96 -34.28 -0.68
C LEU A 787 3.10 -35.07 -0.01
N THR A 788 3.53 -34.62 1.17
CA THR A 788 4.58 -35.26 1.96
C THR A 788 4.15 -36.65 2.41
N ALA A 789 2.90 -36.81 2.85
CA ALA A 789 2.35 -38.11 3.20
C ALA A 789 2.37 -39.07 2.00
N ARG A 790 1.92 -38.61 0.82
CA ARG A 790 1.96 -39.39 -0.43
C ARG A 790 3.38 -39.79 -0.81
N LEU A 791 4.33 -38.86 -0.71
CA LEU A 791 5.74 -39.13 -1.02
C LEU A 791 6.34 -40.17 -0.08
N ILE A 792 6.12 -40.05 1.23
CA ILE A 792 6.60 -41.02 2.23
C ILE A 792 5.99 -42.41 1.99
N GLU A 793 4.68 -42.47 1.75
CA GLU A 793 3.98 -43.74 1.47
C GLU A 793 4.48 -44.39 0.18
N GLY A 794 4.63 -43.60 -0.89
CA GLY A 794 5.12 -44.07 -2.18
C GLY A 794 6.55 -44.60 -2.09
N LEU A 795 7.48 -43.82 -1.54
CA LEU A 795 8.88 -44.25 -1.39
C LEU A 795 9.00 -45.49 -0.50
N SER A 796 8.20 -45.58 0.57
CA SER A 796 8.20 -46.74 1.48
C SER A 796 7.72 -48.04 0.84
N ARG A 797 7.04 -47.98 -0.32
CA ARG A 797 6.56 -49.15 -1.07
C ARG A 797 7.56 -49.66 -2.10
N ILE A 798 8.61 -48.89 -2.40
CA ILE A 798 9.63 -49.27 -3.37
C ILE A 798 10.65 -50.18 -2.69
N GLU A 799 10.82 -51.39 -3.23
CA GLU A 799 11.80 -52.34 -2.71
C GLU A 799 13.21 -51.76 -2.77
N GLY A 800 14.00 -51.95 -1.70
CA GLY A 800 15.35 -51.44 -1.58
C GLY A 800 15.45 -49.93 -1.29
N VAL A 801 14.33 -49.22 -1.05
CA VAL A 801 14.32 -47.81 -0.62
C VAL A 801 14.06 -47.72 0.87
N ARG A 802 14.88 -46.92 1.58
CA ARG A 802 14.69 -46.61 3.00
C ARG A 802 14.41 -45.13 3.20
N VAL A 803 13.29 -44.81 3.84
CA VAL A 803 12.85 -43.44 4.10
C VAL A 803 13.21 -43.01 5.52
N TYR A 804 13.74 -41.79 5.67
CA TYR A 804 14.13 -41.14 6.92
C TYR A 804 13.28 -39.88 7.12
N ALA A 805 12.04 -40.11 7.56
CA ALA A 805 11.08 -39.06 7.89
C ALA A 805 10.09 -39.59 8.93
N SER A 806 9.52 -38.71 9.75
CA SER A 806 8.47 -39.11 10.70
C SER A 806 7.21 -39.52 9.96
N ARG A 807 6.63 -40.68 10.30
CA ARG A 807 5.35 -41.13 9.74
C ARG A 807 4.14 -40.46 10.40
N ARG A 808 4.33 -39.83 11.56
CA ARG A 808 3.26 -39.15 12.28
C ARG A 808 2.83 -37.89 11.53
N ALA A 809 1.55 -37.80 11.20
CA ALA A 809 1.00 -36.64 10.53
C ALA A 809 1.07 -35.39 11.43
N GLY A 810 1.33 -34.23 10.82
CA GLY A 810 1.42 -32.93 11.50
C GLY A 810 2.67 -32.72 12.36
N SER A 811 3.62 -33.66 12.40
CA SER A 811 4.90 -33.51 13.10
C SER A 811 6.10 -33.34 12.16
N ARG A 812 5.84 -32.87 10.92
CA ARG A 812 6.86 -32.69 9.88
C ARG A 812 6.49 -31.59 8.90
N ILE A 813 7.50 -31.11 8.18
CA ILE A 813 7.39 -30.26 6.98
C ILE A 813 7.62 -31.09 5.72
N GLY A 814 7.50 -30.45 4.54
CA GLY A 814 7.75 -31.05 3.23
C GLY A 814 9.20 -31.37 2.92
N VAL A 815 9.88 -32.13 3.78
CA VAL A 815 11.26 -32.59 3.59
C VAL A 815 11.33 -34.09 3.85
N VAL A 816 11.75 -34.86 2.84
CA VAL A 816 11.84 -36.32 2.91
C VAL A 816 13.24 -36.76 2.46
N SER A 817 13.99 -37.34 3.40
CA SER A 817 15.26 -38.00 3.08
C SER A 817 15.06 -39.48 2.82
N PHE A 818 15.83 -40.06 1.90
CA PHE A 818 15.83 -41.49 1.62
C PHE A 818 17.18 -41.97 1.11
N THR A 819 17.39 -43.29 1.17
CA THR A 819 18.50 -44.00 0.53
C THR A 819 17.97 -45.15 -0.30
N ILE A 820 18.79 -45.59 -1.27
CA ILE A 820 18.52 -46.72 -2.13
C ILE A 820 19.65 -47.72 -1.88
N ASP A 821 19.32 -48.93 -1.41
CA ASP A 821 20.29 -49.96 -1.04
C ASP A 821 21.34 -50.17 -2.16
N GLY A 822 22.62 -50.22 -1.82
CA GLY A 822 23.69 -50.44 -2.80
C GLY A 822 24.00 -49.28 -3.75
N LEU A 823 23.26 -48.17 -3.74
CA LEU A 823 23.56 -46.98 -4.56
C LEU A 823 24.05 -45.81 -3.69
N HIS A 824 25.01 -45.05 -4.22
CA HIS A 824 25.48 -43.84 -3.55
C HIS A 824 24.46 -42.70 -3.72
N PRO A 825 24.14 -41.89 -2.70
CA PRO A 825 23.14 -40.82 -2.84
C PRO A 825 23.40 -39.83 -3.98
N GLN A 826 24.67 -39.56 -4.29
CA GLN A 826 25.07 -38.68 -5.41
C GLN A 826 24.76 -39.31 -6.77
N GLU A 827 24.91 -40.63 -6.89
CA GLU A 827 24.58 -41.37 -8.12
C GLU A 827 23.07 -41.33 -8.35
N VAL A 828 22.27 -41.56 -7.31
CA VAL A 828 20.80 -41.46 -7.40
C VAL A 828 20.36 -40.05 -7.80
N ALA A 829 20.94 -39.01 -7.18
CA ALA A 829 20.60 -37.63 -7.54
C ALA A 829 21.00 -37.28 -8.97
N HIS A 830 22.14 -37.79 -9.46
CA HIS A 830 22.58 -37.59 -10.84
C HIS A 830 21.64 -38.27 -11.85
N LEU A 831 21.22 -39.51 -11.58
CA LEU A 831 20.26 -40.23 -12.44
C LEU A 831 18.90 -39.52 -12.48
N LEU A 832 18.41 -39.03 -11.34
CA LEU A 832 17.16 -38.27 -11.30
C LEU A 832 17.21 -36.96 -12.11
N ASP A 833 18.35 -36.27 -12.09
CA ASP A 833 18.57 -35.04 -12.86
C ASP A 833 18.65 -35.33 -14.37
N GLU A 834 19.53 -36.25 -14.78
CA GLU A 834 19.79 -36.52 -16.20
C GLU A 834 18.67 -37.30 -16.91
N GLU A 835 18.02 -38.25 -16.23
CA GLU A 835 17.05 -39.15 -16.88
C GLU A 835 15.60 -38.69 -16.75
N ALA A 836 15.31 -37.84 -15.75
CA ALA A 836 13.93 -37.47 -15.41
C ALA A 836 13.70 -35.96 -15.21
N ASP A 837 14.72 -35.11 -15.33
CA ASP A 837 14.64 -33.66 -15.05
C ASP A 837 14.14 -33.36 -13.62
N ILE A 838 14.50 -34.23 -12.65
CA ILE A 838 14.10 -34.14 -11.24
C ILE A 838 15.28 -33.69 -10.36
N LEU A 839 15.22 -32.43 -9.93
CA LEU A 839 16.28 -31.81 -9.14
C LEU A 839 16.07 -32.08 -7.65
N VAL A 840 16.90 -32.96 -7.09
CA VAL A 840 16.99 -33.27 -5.65
C VAL A 840 18.38 -32.97 -5.10
N ARG A 841 18.54 -33.04 -3.77
CA ARG A 841 19.86 -32.88 -3.12
C ARG A 841 20.39 -34.21 -2.61
N SER A 842 21.69 -34.43 -2.72
CA SER A 842 22.38 -35.55 -2.08
C SER A 842 23.47 -35.11 -1.10
N GLY A 843 23.75 -35.93 -0.09
CA GLY A 843 24.91 -35.79 0.80
C GLY A 843 24.51 -35.60 2.26
N HIS A 844 25.36 -34.90 3.02
CA HIS A 844 25.16 -34.73 4.46
C HIS A 844 24.24 -33.56 4.85
N HIS A 845 23.81 -32.74 3.88
CA HIS A 845 22.91 -31.59 4.09
C HIS A 845 23.36 -30.65 5.22
N CYS A 846 24.67 -30.50 5.42
CA CYS A 846 25.23 -29.73 6.54
C CYS A 846 24.70 -30.15 7.92
N CYS A 847 24.48 -31.45 8.12
CA CYS A 847 24.00 -32.06 9.36
C CYS A 847 24.75 -33.39 9.63
N GLN A 848 26.07 -33.37 9.49
CA GLN A 848 26.94 -34.56 9.64
C GLN A 848 26.76 -35.33 10.96
N PRO A 849 26.64 -34.69 12.14
CA PRO A 849 26.43 -35.43 13.40
C PRO A 849 25.16 -36.29 13.39
N LEU A 850 24.08 -35.82 12.76
CA LEU A 850 22.87 -36.62 12.57
C LEU A 850 23.11 -37.80 11.63
N MET A 851 23.87 -37.59 10.56
CA MET A 851 24.22 -38.66 9.62
C MET A 851 25.05 -39.75 10.31
N GLU A 852 26.02 -39.38 11.13
CA GLU A 852 26.79 -40.32 11.96
C GLU A 852 25.89 -41.06 12.94
N HIS A 853 25.00 -40.36 13.63
CA HIS A 853 24.04 -40.95 14.57
C HIS A 853 23.10 -41.97 13.90
N LEU A 854 22.67 -41.69 12.66
CA LEU A 854 21.80 -42.58 11.88
C LEU A 854 22.57 -43.71 11.15
N GLY A 855 23.90 -43.73 11.23
CA GLY A 855 24.73 -44.71 10.53
C GLY A 855 24.78 -44.51 9.01
N LEU A 856 24.75 -43.26 8.54
CA LEU A 856 24.68 -42.87 7.12
C LEU A 856 25.94 -42.12 6.68
N PRO A 857 27.11 -42.79 6.56
CA PRO A 857 28.39 -42.13 6.27
C PRO A 857 28.45 -41.49 4.88
N ASN A 858 27.55 -41.84 3.97
CA ASN A 858 27.44 -41.26 2.63
C ASN A 858 26.31 -40.20 2.53
N GLY A 859 25.58 -39.97 3.62
CA GLY A 859 24.41 -39.10 3.66
C GLY A 859 23.16 -39.72 3.02
N THR A 860 22.26 -38.85 2.54
CA THR A 860 20.96 -39.25 1.95
C THR A 860 20.68 -38.50 0.66
N VAL A 861 19.74 -39.01 -0.13
CA VAL A 861 18.99 -38.19 -1.09
C VAL A 861 17.90 -37.46 -0.32
N ARG A 862 17.59 -36.22 -0.69
CA ARG A 862 16.56 -35.40 -0.07
C ARG A 862 15.71 -34.73 -1.14
N ALA A 863 14.42 -35.08 -1.12
CA ALA A 863 13.38 -34.36 -1.84
C ALA A 863 12.69 -33.40 -0.86
N SER A 864 12.53 -32.15 -1.26
CA SER A 864 11.95 -31.08 -0.45
C SER A 864 10.97 -30.26 -1.27
N LEU A 865 9.75 -30.15 -0.78
CA LEU A 865 8.59 -29.62 -1.48
C LEU A 865 8.49 -28.11 -1.25
N ALA A 866 7.61 -27.45 -2.01
CA ALA A 866 7.17 -26.09 -1.77
C ALA A 866 5.70 -25.93 -2.18
N ALA A 867 5.12 -24.76 -1.92
CA ALA A 867 3.74 -24.44 -2.31
C ALA A 867 3.43 -24.61 -3.81
N TYR A 868 4.44 -24.62 -4.69
CA TYR A 868 4.28 -24.85 -6.13
C TYR A 868 4.53 -26.28 -6.59
N THR A 869 4.88 -27.20 -5.68
CA THR A 869 5.03 -28.62 -6.01
C THR A 869 3.66 -29.24 -6.27
N THR A 870 3.57 -30.08 -7.29
CA THR A 870 2.32 -30.71 -7.74
C THR A 870 2.27 -32.20 -7.40
N GLU A 871 1.09 -32.80 -7.41
CA GLU A 871 0.94 -34.25 -7.22
C GLU A 871 1.62 -35.05 -8.34
N GLN A 872 1.59 -34.54 -9.56
CA GLN A 872 2.20 -35.16 -10.74
C GLN A 872 3.73 -35.22 -10.59
N GLU A 873 4.35 -34.17 -10.03
CA GLU A 873 5.78 -34.17 -9.74
C GLU A 873 6.16 -35.22 -8.68
N ILE A 874 5.30 -35.44 -7.67
CA ILE A 874 5.49 -36.53 -6.71
C ILE A 874 5.40 -37.88 -7.41
N ASP A 875 4.41 -38.08 -8.28
CA ASP A 875 4.23 -39.34 -9.00
C ASP A 875 5.39 -39.65 -9.95
N LEU A 876 5.93 -38.65 -10.64
CA LEU A 876 7.10 -38.79 -11.50
C LEU A 876 8.36 -39.13 -10.70
N LEU A 877 8.58 -38.50 -9.53
CA LEU A 877 9.67 -38.86 -8.63
C LEU A 877 9.54 -40.32 -8.17
N LEU A 878 8.35 -40.77 -7.77
CA LEU A 878 8.14 -42.14 -7.33
C LEU A 878 8.40 -43.16 -8.45
N ALA A 879 7.98 -42.85 -9.68
CA ALA A 879 8.24 -43.67 -10.85
C ALA A 879 9.74 -43.77 -11.15
N ALA A 880 10.45 -42.63 -11.20
CA ALA A 880 11.88 -42.58 -11.47
C ALA A 880 12.70 -43.32 -10.39
N VAL A 881 12.39 -43.11 -9.11
CA VAL A 881 13.04 -43.84 -8.01
C VAL A 881 12.76 -45.35 -8.10
N SER A 882 11.55 -45.75 -8.50
CA SER A 882 11.24 -47.17 -8.69
C SER A 882 12.00 -47.79 -9.85
N GLU A 883 12.28 -47.04 -10.91
CA GLU A 883 13.08 -47.49 -12.05
C GLU A 883 14.55 -47.63 -11.66
N ILE A 884 15.13 -46.61 -11.02
CA ILE A 884 16.51 -46.63 -10.49
C ILE A 884 16.70 -47.80 -9.51
N SER A 885 15.73 -48.09 -8.65
CA SER A 885 15.84 -49.21 -7.71
C SER A 885 15.76 -50.59 -8.40
N ARG A 886 15.08 -50.69 -9.54
CA ARG A 886 14.92 -51.93 -10.33
C ARG A 886 16.05 -52.16 -11.34
N GLY A 887 16.71 -51.12 -11.83
CA GLY A 887 17.84 -51.19 -12.77
C GLY A 887 19.14 -51.76 -12.18
N ARG A 888 19.03 -52.46 -11.04
CA ARG A 888 20.13 -53.15 -10.35
C ARG A 888 20.37 -54.55 -10.89
#